data_AF-A0A7R9QTA6-F1
#
_entry.id   AF-A0A7R9QTA6-F1
#
_cell.length_a   1.000
_cell.length_b   1.000
_cell.length_c   1.000
_cell.angle_alpha   90.00
_cell.angle_beta   90.00
_cell.angle_gamma   90.00
#
_symmetry.space_group_name_H-M   'P 1'
#
loop_
_entity.id
_entity.type
_entity.pdbx_description
1 polymer ?
#
loop_
_entity_poly.entity_id
_entity_poly.type
_entity_poly.pdbx_seq_one_letter_code
_entity_poly.pdbx_strand_id
1 'polypeptide(L)'
;TTALQIALIEVIKALDITPDGIIGHSFGEIACAYADGCLSTRQAMLMSYFRGSSTLGNDDIPKGLMAVVGLSRDEALKWCPNGVSIACNNAKESVVVTVWKGYIPNPKLRSDKWLSTCILTESCDEMLKYGSAEYFVYNMLNEVHFYERLQQLPSNAIVLELSPHPIFVRSVTETLENSTFISLLKKDSNHTNLDLFFSGLAKLYELGINLSIDKLYPRVEWPVARNTHLQQLPSNAIVLELSPHPIFVRSVTETLENSTFISLLKKDSNHTNLDLFLSGLAKLYELGINLSIDRLYPRVEWPVARNTQSIGSLIKWDHSFKYSHKLYPENYNRFNASDMNIYVDPIAKEDAFYLDHSLNGRAIFPGAGYLMLAWRMLAAGRGRIWYQLPVIFENIHFKSFILLSQTSVTHIKVKLFPTTDEFVVIDSNGNVCVSGTVRAPGDGMVLTSQYKINSGNGQDVNGCEYTLGRDDIYKKMRILGYDYGPEFQRLCKVETNDFHEIYGICEWTGNCVTFLDGLLQSMIVSAHYRKLMVPVMMRRLRVDPMGNDDNIVDKVVDRNVYRFALMSADIPFNYNNKTKHLISYGVEVEGMSVQPIASPTDDTDVVLDSYEFIANDDINAIDECLKLSICNYLEAYCSENWVKSPKCHLKTISFTLPVIINNEPGGEDWRYVFNYDSKCETKIDFNSKPFCHILANDLVANVIKDGKVGTYRHIKLPQNYDKTVSNEYFLNLGQTRDISALQWFRRMPSGPESEYTDCSIGLEFAGRRADTGHRVMGLEIGRCFATSIYASTHAISPIPDHWSMDDAVTILSTYSTAYYGLIQMAKLRTGESVLIHSAAGGVGQAALNICQHYKCDIYATVGTDEKKEFLIKEYKIPSNRIFNSRDT
;
A
#
# COMPACT_ATOMS: atom_id res chain seq x y z
N THR A 1 -11.08 -44.46 -35.34
CA THR A 1 -10.32 -43.60 -34.41
C THR A 1 -8.97 -43.21 -34.96
N THR A 2 -8.03 -44.14 -35.18
CA THR A 2 -6.67 -43.84 -35.69
C THR A 2 -6.65 -43.02 -36.98
N ALA A 3 -7.50 -43.37 -37.95
CA ALA A 3 -7.60 -42.62 -39.21
C ALA A 3 -7.95 -41.13 -38.98
N LEU A 4 -8.86 -40.86 -38.04
CA LEU A 4 -9.25 -39.49 -37.69
C LEU A 4 -8.13 -38.77 -36.93
N GLN A 5 -7.45 -39.46 -36.01
CA GLN A 5 -6.32 -38.89 -35.27
C GLN A 5 -5.16 -38.54 -36.22
N ILE A 6 -4.85 -39.39 -37.19
CA ILE A 6 -3.87 -39.10 -38.25
C ILE A 6 -4.30 -37.87 -39.05
N ALA A 7 -5.56 -37.80 -39.47
CA ALA A 7 -6.06 -36.64 -40.21
C ALA A 7 -5.95 -35.34 -39.39
N LEU A 8 -6.27 -35.38 -38.10
CA LEU A 8 -6.09 -34.25 -37.19
C LEU A 8 -4.61 -33.85 -37.06
N ILE A 9 -3.70 -34.82 -36.95
CA ILE A 9 -2.25 -34.59 -36.89
C ILE A 9 -1.76 -33.90 -38.17
N GLU A 10 -2.22 -34.34 -39.34
CA GLU A 10 -1.86 -33.70 -40.61
C GLU A 10 -2.37 -32.26 -40.70
N VAL A 11 -3.60 -32.01 -40.24
CA VAL A 11 -4.17 -30.65 -40.25
C VAL A 11 -3.42 -29.74 -39.30
N ILE A 12 -3.14 -30.15 -38.06
CA ILE A 12 -2.38 -29.30 -37.13
C ILE A 12 -0.93 -29.07 -37.61
N LYS A 13 -0.28 -30.08 -38.22
CA LYS A 13 1.04 -29.90 -38.87
C LYS A 13 0.95 -28.90 -40.03
N ALA A 14 -0.11 -28.96 -40.83
CA ALA A 14 -0.33 -27.99 -41.90
C ALA A 14 -0.58 -26.57 -41.36
N LEU A 15 -1.03 -26.40 -40.13
CA LEU A 15 -1.16 -25.09 -39.48
C LEU A 15 0.13 -24.59 -38.82
N ASP A 16 1.24 -25.30 -39.04
CA ASP A 16 2.54 -25.08 -38.41
C ASP A 16 2.51 -25.22 -36.88
N ILE A 17 1.57 -26.03 -36.36
CA ILE A 17 1.57 -26.42 -34.94
C ILE A 17 2.51 -27.62 -34.78
N THR A 18 3.64 -27.41 -34.09
CA THR A 18 4.57 -28.47 -33.70
C THR A 18 4.45 -28.78 -32.21
N PRO A 19 4.16 -30.02 -31.80
CA PRO A 19 4.05 -30.37 -30.38
C PRO A 19 5.44 -30.42 -29.73
N ASP A 20 5.59 -29.79 -28.56
CA ASP A 20 6.80 -29.92 -27.72
C ASP A 20 6.89 -31.30 -27.05
N GLY A 21 5.74 -31.96 -26.86
CA GLY A 21 5.64 -33.30 -26.29
C GLY A 21 4.40 -34.03 -26.78
N ILE A 22 4.49 -35.35 -26.90
CA ILE A 22 3.41 -36.22 -27.42
C ILE A 22 3.19 -37.36 -26.43
N ILE A 23 1.94 -37.54 -25.99
CA ILE A 23 1.56 -38.61 -25.06
C ILE A 23 0.42 -39.43 -25.64
N GLY A 24 0.60 -40.75 -25.70
CA GLY A 24 -0.42 -41.70 -26.16
C GLY A 24 -1.11 -42.40 -25.00
N HIS A 25 -2.44 -42.47 -25.03
CA HIS A 25 -3.20 -43.34 -24.14
C HIS A 25 -3.72 -44.55 -24.91
N SER A 26 -3.19 -45.72 -24.59
CA SER A 26 -3.59 -46.99 -25.16
C SER A 26 -3.62 -47.03 -26.69
N PHE A 27 -4.80 -47.02 -27.31
CA PHE A 27 -4.94 -47.02 -28.77
C PHE A 27 -4.34 -45.75 -29.41
N GLY A 28 -4.26 -44.66 -28.65
CA GLY A 28 -3.64 -43.41 -29.06
C GLY A 28 -2.12 -43.49 -29.28
N GLU A 29 -1.42 -44.50 -28.73
CA GLU A 29 0.03 -44.68 -28.93
C GLU A 29 0.40 -44.84 -30.42
N ILE A 30 -0.51 -45.42 -31.22
CA ILE A 30 -0.31 -45.57 -32.68
C ILE A 30 -0.32 -44.20 -33.37
N ALA A 31 -1.20 -43.29 -32.93
CA ALA A 31 -1.24 -41.92 -33.45
C ALA A 31 -0.04 -41.10 -32.98
N CYS A 32 0.48 -41.33 -31.78
CA CYS A 32 1.69 -40.70 -31.29
C CYS A 32 2.93 -41.14 -32.08
N ALA A 33 3.07 -42.44 -32.33
CA ALA A 33 4.16 -42.96 -33.16
C ALA A 33 4.09 -42.43 -34.61
N TYR A 34 2.89 -42.13 -35.11
CA TYR A 34 2.72 -41.41 -36.37
C TYR A 34 3.11 -39.93 -36.27
N ALA A 35 2.67 -39.21 -35.23
CA ALA A 35 2.98 -37.81 -35.01
C ALA A 35 4.50 -37.58 -34.90
N ASP A 36 5.19 -38.46 -34.19
CA ASP A 36 6.65 -38.51 -33.98
C ASP A 36 7.45 -38.97 -35.22
N GLY A 37 6.78 -39.50 -36.25
CA GLY A 37 7.40 -39.95 -37.49
C GLY A 37 7.98 -41.37 -37.47
N CYS A 38 7.83 -42.10 -36.36
CA CYS A 38 8.21 -43.51 -36.24
C CYS A 38 7.37 -44.46 -37.12
N LEU A 39 6.14 -44.08 -37.48
CA LEU A 39 5.27 -44.84 -38.38
C LEU A 39 4.83 -43.99 -39.58
N SER A 40 4.84 -44.58 -40.77
CA SER A 40 4.14 -44.01 -41.94
C SER A 40 2.62 -44.15 -41.78
N THR A 41 1.86 -43.34 -42.53
CA THR A 41 0.39 -43.38 -42.58
C THR A 41 -0.12 -44.80 -42.84
N ARG A 42 0.52 -45.51 -43.78
CA ARG A 42 0.15 -46.89 -44.13
C ARG A 42 0.43 -47.86 -42.98
N GLN A 43 1.59 -47.75 -42.32
CA GLN A 43 1.93 -48.60 -41.18
C GLN A 43 1.00 -48.36 -39.99
N ALA A 44 0.71 -47.10 -39.64
CA ALA A 44 -0.21 -46.76 -38.55
C ALA A 44 -1.65 -47.28 -38.81
N MET A 45 -2.13 -47.14 -40.05
CA MET A 45 -3.44 -47.66 -40.47
C MET A 45 -3.49 -49.19 -40.43
N LEU A 46 -2.46 -49.88 -40.93
CA LEU A 46 -2.39 -51.34 -40.90
C LEU A 46 -2.26 -51.87 -39.46
N MET A 47 -1.44 -51.24 -38.61
CA MET A 47 -1.34 -51.60 -37.20
C MET A 47 -2.67 -51.44 -36.48
N SER A 48 -3.38 -50.34 -36.72
CA SER A 48 -4.72 -50.13 -36.16
C SER A 48 -5.74 -51.15 -36.67
N TYR A 49 -5.68 -51.48 -37.96
CA TYR A 49 -6.59 -52.45 -38.59
C TYR A 49 -6.35 -53.85 -38.05
N PHE A 50 -5.10 -54.34 -38.09
CA PHE A 50 -4.77 -55.69 -37.62
C PHE A 50 -4.95 -55.83 -36.11
N ARG A 51 -4.60 -54.82 -35.32
CA ARG A 51 -4.86 -54.82 -33.87
C ARG A 51 -6.35 -54.95 -33.55
N GLY A 52 -7.22 -54.28 -34.32
CA GLY A 52 -8.67 -54.41 -34.18
C GLY A 52 -9.21 -55.74 -34.72
N SER A 53 -8.77 -56.17 -35.91
CA SER A 53 -9.26 -57.39 -36.56
C SER A 53 -8.83 -58.65 -35.81
N SER A 54 -7.64 -58.68 -35.21
CA SER A 54 -7.18 -59.79 -34.35
C SER A 54 -8.02 -59.96 -33.07
N THR A 55 -8.83 -58.95 -32.71
CA THR A 55 -9.78 -59.01 -31.59
C THR A 55 -11.23 -59.27 -32.03
N LEU A 56 -11.55 -59.12 -33.32
CA LEU A 56 -12.89 -59.32 -33.87
C LEU A 56 -13.04 -60.76 -34.38
N GLY A 57 -14.05 -61.47 -33.90
CA GLY A 57 -14.40 -62.82 -34.39
C GLY A 57 -13.61 -63.97 -33.76
N ASN A 58 -12.93 -63.74 -32.64
CA ASN A 58 -12.30 -64.80 -31.85
C ASN A 58 -13.20 -65.15 -30.64
N ASP A 59 -14.11 -66.11 -30.82
CA ASP A 59 -15.05 -66.55 -29.77
C ASP A 59 -14.35 -67.17 -28.54
N ASP A 60 -13.04 -67.48 -28.65
CA ASP A 60 -12.20 -67.95 -27.54
C ASP A 60 -11.72 -66.83 -26.61
N ILE A 61 -11.93 -65.54 -26.95
CA ILE A 61 -11.63 -64.41 -26.06
C ILE A 61 -12.85 -64.14 -25.16
N PRO A 62 -12.74 -64.30 -23.82
CA PRO A 62 -13.84 -64.06 -22.91
C PRO A 62 -14.34 -62.61 -23.00
N LYS A 63 -15.65 -62.42 -22.94
CA LYS A 63 -16.26 -61.09 -22.87
C LYS A 63 -15.77 -60.36 -21.61
N GLY A 64 -14.93 -59.36 -21.80
CA GLY A 64 -14.46 -58.44 -20.75
C GLY A 64 -15.22 -57.11 -20.79
N LEU A 65 -15.27 -56.43 -19.65
CA LEU A 65 -15.78 -55.06 -19.53
C LEU A 65 -14.73 -54.20 -18.82
N MET A 66 -14.57 -52.96 -19.28
CA MET A 66 -13.76 -51.94 -18.62
C MET A 66 -14.66 -50.87 -18.01
N ALA A 67 -14.35 -50.39 -16.81
CA ALA A 67 -15.08 -49.32 -16.14
C ALA A 67 -14.10 -48.31 -15.53
N VAL A 68 -14.42 -47.02 -15.64
CA VAL A 68 -13.70 -45.93 -14.95
C VAL A 68 -14.21 -45.85 -13.51
N VAL A 69 -13.31 -45.80 -12.55
CA VAL A 69 -13.60 -45.75 -11.11
C VAL A 69 -12.84 -44.58 -10.49
N GLY A 70 -13.57 -43.77 -9.71
CA GLY A 70 -13.01 -42.60 -9.00
C GLY A 70 -12.31 -43.01 -7.70
N LEU A 71 -11.20 -43.74 -7.81
CA LEU A 71 -10.35 -44.15 -6.70
C LEU A 71 -8.89 -43.95 -7.09
N SER A 72 -8.01 -43.73 -6.12
CA SER A 72 -6.57 -43.81 -6.38
C SER A 72 -6.14 -45.23 -6.72
N ARG A 73 -4.99 -45.40 -7.38
CA ARG A 73 -4.44 -46.73 -7.73
C ARG A 73 -4.29 -47.63 -6.50
N ASP A 74 -3.80 -47.08 -5.40
CA ASP A 74 -3.53 -47.84 -4.18
C ASP A 74 -4.83 -48.22 -3.45
N GLU A 75 -5.85 -47.38 -3.50
CA GLU A 75 -7.19 -47.73 -3.04
C GLU A 75 -7.81 -48.78 -3.95
N ALA A 76 -7.81 -48.59 -5.26
CA ALA A 76 -8.35 -49.57 -6.19
C ALA A 76 -7.72 -50.96 -6.02
N LEU A 77 -6.40 -51.05 -5.77
CA LEU A 77 -5.72 -52.32 -5.49
C LEU A 77 -6.25 -53.03 -4.25
N LYS A 78 -6.60 -52.29 -3.19
CA LYS A 78 -7.14 -52.85 -1.94
C LYS A 78 -8.56 -53.39 -2.12
N TRP A 79 -9.34 -52.80 -3.02
CA TRP A 79 -10.77 -53.09 -3.19
C TRP A 79 -11.10 -53.94 -4.43
N CYS A 80 -10.13 -54.19 -5.32
CA CYS A 80 -10.35 -55.01 -6.52
C CYS A 80 -10.63 -56.48 -6.14
N PRO A 81 -11.80 -57.04 -6.51
CA PRO A 81 -12.09 -58.45 -6.32
C PRO A 81 -11.18 -59.35 -7.19
N ASN A 82 -11.04 -60.62 -6.80
CA ASN A 82 -10.33 -61.62 -7.61
C ASN A 82 -10.92 -61.71 -9.02
N GLY A 83 -10.07 -61.55 -10.04
CA GLY A 83 -10.46 -61.49 -11.45
C GLY A 83 -10.75 -60.08 -11.98
N VAL A 84 -10.62 -59.04 -11.15
CA VAL A 84 -10.63 -57.63 -11.57
C VAL A 84 -9.23 -57.05 -11.40
N SER A 85 -8.71 -56.40 -12.44
CA SER A 85 -7.38 -55.79 -12.46
C SER A 85 -7.48 -54.32 -12.87
N ILE A 86 -6.52 -53.51 -12.45
CA ILE A 86 -6.41 -52.13 -12.91
C ILE A 86 -5.75 -52.13 -14.29
N ALA A 87 -6.48 -51.67 -15.30
CA ALA A 87 -6.01 -51.59 -16.69
C ALA A 87 -5.34 -50.27 -17.03
N CYS A 88 -5.82 -49.15 -16.45
CA CYS A 88 -5.26 -47.82 -16.67
C CYS A 88 -5.27 -47.03 -15.36
N ASN A 89 -4.27 -46.18 -15.16
CA ASN A 89 -4.22 -45.21 -14.06
C ASN A 89 -4.31 -43.79 -14.65
N ASN A 90 -5.52 -43.23 -14.78
CA ASN A 90 -5.75 -42.03 -15.56
C ASN A 90 -5.37 -40.73 -14.82
N ALA A 91 -5.62 -40.65 -13.51
CA ALA A 91 -5.29 -39.49 -12.66
C ALA A 91 -5.09 -39.94 -11.20
N LYS A 92 -4.76 -39.02 -10.29
CA LYS A 92 -4.50 -39.31 -8.86
C LYS A 92 -5.64 -40.10 -8.21
N GLU A 93 -6.89 -39.79 -8.55
CA GLU A 93 -8.11 -40.44 -8.05
C GLU A 93 -8.99 -41.00 -9.18
N SER A 94 -8.36 -41.44 -10.29
CA SER A 94 -9.09 -42.02 -11.41
C SER A 94 -8.35 -43.20 -12.03
N VAL A 95 -8.91 -44.39 -11.92
CA VAL A 95 -8.39 -45.61 -12.54
C VAL A 95 -9.43 -46.25 -13.46
N VAL A 96 -8.98 -47.08 -14.39
CA VAL A 96 -9.85 -47.96 -15.19
C VAL A 96 -9.60 -49.38 -14.75
N VAL A 97 -10.64 -50.05 -14.27
CA VAL A 97 -10.60 -51.47 -13.92
C VAL A 97 -11.14 -52.33 -15.05
N THR A 98 -10.64 -53.56 -15.18
CA THR A 98 -11.04 -54.53 -16.18
C THR A 98 -11.18 -55.90 -15.54
N VAL A 99 -12.16 -56.69 -16.00
CA VAL A 99 -12.37 -58.06 -15.53
C VAL A 99 -11.70 -59.07 -16.46
N TRP A 100 -10.81 -59.91 -15.92
CA TRP A 100 -10.26 -61.10 -16.57
C TRP A 100 -10.62 -62.33 -15.74
N LYS A 101 -11.44 -63.23 -16.28
CA LYS A 101 -11.66 -64.54 -15.65
C LYS A 101 -10.35 -65.35 -15.77
N GLY A 102 -9.83 -65.85 -14.65
CA GLY A 102 -8.55 -66.55 -14.40
C GLY A 102 -7.82 -67.20 -15.58
N TYR A 103 -6.52 -66.89 -15.73
CA TYR A 103 -5.74 -67.22 -16.93
C TYR A 103 -4.55 -68.19 -16.77
N ILE A 104 -4.26 -68.69 -15.57
CA ILE A 104 -3.63 -70.01 -15.43
C ILE A 104 -4.48 -70.84 -14.46
N PRO A 105 -5.71 -71.22 -14.85
CA PRO A 105 -6.64 -71.92 -13.97
C PRO A 105 -6.12 -73.30 -13.55
N ASN A 106 -5.21 -73.90 -14.34
CA ASN A 106 -4.52 -75.15 -14.06
C ASN A 106 -3.02 -74.97 -14.31
N PRO A 107 -2.25 -74.43 -13.35
CA PRO A 107 -0.81 -74.26 -13.52
C PRO A 107 -0.16 -75.63 -13.71
N LYS A 108 0.76 -75.72 -14.69
CA LYS A 108 1.46 -76.98 -15.01
C LYS A 108 2.74 -77.10 -14.20
N LEU A 109 3.01 -78.29 -13.69
CA LEU A 109 4.21 -78.56 -12.92
C LEU A 109 5.44 -78.31 -13.81
N ARG A 110 6.41 -77.53 -13.32
CA ARG A 110 7.67 -77.32 -14.02
C ARG A 110 8.38 -78.67 -14.11
N SER A 111 8.82 -79.04 -15.31
CA SER A 111 9.57 -80.29 -15.49
C SER A 111 10.94 -80.20 -14.82
N ASP A 112 11.54 -81.34 -14.49
CA ASP A 112 12.90 -81.41 -13.93
C ASP A 112 13.98 -80.79 -14.84
N LYS A 113 13.68 -80.61 -16.13
CA LYS A 113 14.54 -79.91 -17.10
C LYS A 113 14.55 -78.38 -16.91
N TRP A 114 13.57 -77.82 -16.21
CA TRP A 114 13.47 -76.38 -15.94
C TRP A 114 14.15 -76.06 -14.61
N LEU A 115 15.45 -75.76 -14.70
CA LEU A 115 16.23 -75.26 -13.57
C LEU A 115 15.87 -73.79 -13.31
N SER A 116 15.29 -73.51 -12.14
CA SER A 116 15.00 -72.13 -11.72
C SER A 116 16.27 -71.48 -11.19
N THR A 117 16.57 -70.27 -11.66
CA THR A 117 17.74 -69.50 -11.23
C THR A 117 17.54 -68.79 -9.90
N CYS A 118 16.30 -68.59 -9.43
CA CYS A 118 16.02 -67.88 -8.18
C CYS A 118 15.64 -68.80 -7.01
N ILE A 119 15.65 -70.11 -7.22
CA ILE A 119 15.37 -71.11 -6.19
C ILE A 119 16.58 -72.03 -6.21
N LEU A 120 17.35 -72.16 -5.11
CA LEU A 120 18.58 -72.97 -5.05
C LEU A 120 18.37 -74.33 -4.35
N THR A 121 17.51 -74.37 -3.33
CA THR A 121 17.09 -75.58 -2.60
C THR A 121 15.60 -75.87 -2.86
N GLU A 122 15.08 -77.05 -2.49
CA GLU A 122 13.65 -77.31 -2.62
C GLU A 122 12.84 -76.28 -1.81
N SER A 123 12.05 -75.47 -2.52
CA SER A 123 11.12 -74.51 -1.91
C SER A 123 10.02 -75.26 -1.16
N CYS A 124 9.73 -74.81 0.07
CA CYS A 124 8.58 -75.31 0.85
C CYS A 124 7.23 -74.89 0.24
N ASP A 125 7.19 -73.84 -0.58
CA ASP A 125 5.96 -73.38 -1.25
C ASP A 125 5.70 -74.19 -2.51
N GLU A 126 4.54 -74.86 -2.52
CA GLU A 126 4.12 -75.80 -3.55
C GLU A 126 3.81 -75.10 -4.89
N MET A 127 3.30 -73.86 -4.87
CA MET A 127 2.92 -73.13 -6.08
C MET A 127 4.13 -72.75 -6.94
N LEU A 128 5.30 -72.56 -6.32
CA LEU A 128 6.56 -72.28 -7.02
C LEU A 128 7.11 -73.49 -7.81
N LYS A 129 6.56 -74.69 -7.58
CA LYS A 129 6.87 -75.89 -8.39
C LYS A 129 6.16 -75.86 -9.74
N TYR A 130 5.12 -75.03 -9.89
CA TYR A 130 4.36 -74.88 -11.12
C TYR A 130 4.78 -73.63 -11.90
N GLY A 131 4.56 -73.62 -13.21
CA GLY A 131 4.67 -72.41 -14.03
C GLY A 131 3.47 -71.50 -13.83
N SER A 132 3.23 -71.07 -12.59
CA SER A 132 2.10 -70.23 -12.20
C SER A 132 2.48 -68.75 -12.21
N ALA A 133 1.48 -67.87 -12.10
CA ALA A 133 1.72 -66.43 -12.02
C ALA A 133 2.60 -66.07 -10.81
N GLU A 134 2.43 -66.79 -9.70
CA GLU A 134 3.18 -66.65 -8.46
C GLU A 134 4.66 -66.99 -8.66
N TYR A 135 4.99 -68.03 -9.44
CA TYR A 135 6.39 -68.34 -9.78
C TYR A 135 7.07 -67.19 -10.53
N PHE A 136 6.41 -66.63 -11.55
CA PHE A 136 7.02 -65.58 -12.37
C PHE A 136 7.16 -64.26 -11.58
N VAL A 137 6.23 -63.97 -10.68
CA VAL A 137 6.38 -62.85 -9.73
C VAL A 137 7.53 -63.13 -8.75
N TYR A 138 7.61 -64.34 -8.21
CA TYR A 138 8.69 -64.73 -7.30
C TYR A 138 10.07 -64.63 -7.98
N ASN A 139 10.19 -65.10 -9.22
CA ASN A 139 11.40 -64.99 -10.04
C ASN A 139 11.79 -63.52 -10.29
N MET A 140 10.82 -62.64 -10.48
CA MET A 140 11.08 -61.21 -10.70
C MET A 140 11.56 -60.48 -9.44
N LEU A 141 11.21 -60.99 -8.24
CA LEU A 141 11.48 -60.34 -6.96
C LEU A 141 12.72 -60.87 -6.23
N ASN A 142 13.28 -62.01 -6.64
CA ASN A 142 14.40 -62.68 -5.94
C ASN A 142 15.68 -62.73 -6.79
N GLU A 143 16.83 -62.85 -6.09
CA GLU A 143 18.15 -62.89 -6.71
C GLU A 143 18.31 -64.05 -7.70
N VAL A 144 19.05 -63.81 -8.80
CA VAL A 144 19.25 -64.76 -9.89
C VAL A 144 20.61 -65.44 -9.74
N HIS A 145 20.62 -66.67 -9.22
CA HIS A 145 21.80 -67.52 -9.00
C HIS A 145 22.12 -68.37 -10.24
N PHE A 146 22.53 -67.70 -11.31
CA PHE A 146 22.73 -68.33 -12.62
C PHE A 146 23.95 -69.27 -12.66
N TYR A 147 25.06 -68.87 -12.02
CA TYR A 147 26.32 -69.63 -12.03
C TYR A 147 26.18 -70.99 -11.32
N GLU A 148 25.56 -71.01 -10.14
CA GLU A 148 25.34 -72.22 -9.34
C GLU A 148 24.42 -73.21 -10.05
N ARG A 149 23.46 -72.71 -10.85
CA ARG A 149 22.56 -73.56 -11.64
C ARG A 149 23.21 -74.09 -12.92
N LEU A 150 24.11 -73.34 -13.55
CA LEU A 150 24.85 -73.83 -14.73
C LEU A 150 25.71 -75.05 -14.43
N GLN A 151 26.29 -75.15 -13.22
CA GLN A 151 27.08 -76.32 -12.79
C GLN A 151 26.29 -77.64 -12.77
N GLN A 152 24.96 -77.58 -12.76
CA GLN A 152 24.08 -78.77 -12.75
C GLN A 152 23.80 -79.31 -14.15
N LEU A 153 24.26 -78.62 -15.20
CA LEU A 153 24.14 -79.09 -16.59
C LEU A 153 25.29 -80.04 -16.95
N PRO A 154 25.10 -80.97 -17.90
CA PRO A 154 26.17 -81.84 -18.38
C PRO A 154 27.32 -81.03 -19.02
N SER A 155 28.57 -81.43 -18.75
CA SER A 155 29.76 -80.70 -19.23
C SER A 155 29.91 -80.66 -20.74
N ASN A 156 29.25 -81.56 -21.48
CA ASN A 156 29.23 -81.62 -22.94
C ASN A 156 27.91 -81.11 -23.56
N ALA A 157 27.13 -80.32 -22.83
CA ALA A 157 25.85 -79.82 -23.32
C ALA A 157 26.01 -78.91 -24.57
N ILE A 158 25.03 -78.95 -25.46
CA ILE A 158 24.85 -77.90 -26.48
C ILE A 158 24.01 -76.81 -25.84
N VAL A 159 24.59 -75.61 -25.66
CA VAL A 159 23.93 -74.48 -25.01
C VAL A 159 23.55 -73.44 -26.06
N LEU A 160 22.25 -73.18 -26.16
CA LEU A 160 21.69 -72.20 -27.08
C LEU A 160 21.26 -70.96 -26.29
N GLU A 161 21.91 -69.81 -26.53
CA GLU A 161 21.51 -68.54 -25.92
C GLU A 161 20.46 -67.83 -26.79
N LEU A 162 19.28 -67.61 -26.21
CA LEU A 162 18.17 -66.90 -26.84
C LEU A 162 18.14 -65.45 -26.34
N SER A 163 19.11 -64.64 -26.76
CA SER A 163 19.22 -63.23 -26.40
C SER A 163 19.63 -62.36 -27.62
N PRO A 164 19.35 -61.05 -27.63
CA PRO A 164 19.71 -60.15 -28.74
C PRO A 164 21.23 -59.93 -28.92
N HIS A 165 22.03 -60.30 -27.93
CA HIS A 165 23.50 -60.28 -27.97
C HIS A 165 24.02 -61.36 -27.01
N PRO A 166 25.00 -62.19 -27.39
CA PRO A 166 25.57 -63.19 -26.51
C PRO A 166 26.33 -62.56 -25.37
N ILE A 167 25.68 -62.47 -24.21
CA ILE A 167 26.28 -61.90 -22.99
C ILE A 167 26.74 -63.00 -22.04
N PHE A 168 26.21 -64.22 -22.19
CA PHE A 168 26.50 -65.34 -21.30
C PHE A 168 27.59 -66.28 -21.80
N VAL A 169 28.19 -66.04 -22.99
CA VAL A 169 29.25 -66.89 -23.57
C VAL A 169 30.32 -67.19 -22.54
N ARG A 170 30.85 -66.12 -21.92
CA ARG A 170 31.96 -66.22 -20.98
C ARG A 170 31.57 -67.06 -19.77
N SER A 171 30.44 -66.74 -19.13
CA SER A 171 29.94 -67.46 -17.97
C SER A 171 29.66 -68.93 -18.26
N VAL A 172 29.15 -69.26 -19.46
CA VAL A 172 28.88 -70.66 -19.83
C VAL A 172 30.17 -71.41 -20.18
N THR A 173 31.08 -70.82 -20.95
CA THR A 173 32.36 -71.47 -21.33
C THR A 173 33.32 -71.63 -20.15
N GLU A 174 33.27 -70.73 -19.16
CA GLU A 174 34.07 -70.84 -17.93
C GLU A 174 33.51 -71.92 -16.97
N THR A 175 32.21 -72.24 -17.04
CA THR A 175 31.58 -73.25 -16.17
C THR A 175 31.47 -74.64 -16.82
N LEU A 176 31.30 -74.74 -18.14
CA LEU A 176 31.10 -75.99 -18.87
C LEU A 176 32.17 -76.21 -19.94
N GLU A 177 33.29 -76.82 -19.55
CA GLU A 177 34.54 -76.91 -20.35
C GLU A 177 34.40 -77.55 -21.74
N ASN A 178 33.48 -78.51 -21.92
CA ASN A 178 33.33 -79.27 -23.17
C ASN A 178 32.00 -78.98 -23.89
N SER A 179 31.32 -77.89 -23.51
CA SER A 179 30.03 -77.51 -24.07
C SER A 179 30.17 -76.81 -25.43
N THR A 180 29.19 -77.02 -26.31
CA THR A 180 29.11 -76.26 -27.57
C THR A 180 28.15 -75.10 -27.38
N PHE A 181 28.69 -73.88 -27.35
CA PHE A 181 27.90 -72.66 -27.19
C PHE A 181 27.48 -72.09 -28.56
N ILE A 182 26.18 -71.89 -28.74
CA ILE A 182 25.60 -71.32 -29.96
C ILE A 182 24.82 -70.06 -29.57
N SER A 183 25.21 -68.94 -30.17
CA SER A 183 24.45 -67.70 -30.12
C SER A 183 23.74 -67.48 -31.43
N LEU A 184 22.52 -66.94 -31.35
CA LEU A 184 21.69 -66.69 -32.53
C LEU A 184 21.67 -65.22 -32.98
N LEU A 185 22.07 -64.24 -32.16
CA LEU A 185 21.98 -62.81 -32.49
C LEU A 185 23.14 -62.04 -31.85
N LYS A 186 23.72 -61.02 -32.50
CA LYS A 186 24.81 -60.22 -31.93
C LYS A 186 24.63 -58.73 -32.24
N LYS A 187 24.53 -57.90 -31.19
CA LYS A 187 24.46 -56.44 -31.34
C LYS A 187 25.74 -55.91 -32.00
N ASP A 188 25.58 -54.96 -32.93
CA ASP A 188 26.66 -54.24 -33.64
C ASP A 188 27.60 -55.09 -34.52
N SER A 189 27.13 -56.22 -35.06
CA SER A 189 27.89 -56.99 -36.04
C SER A 189 27.77 -56.43 -37.47
N ASN A 190 28.85 -56.52 -38.26
CA ASN A 190 28.89 -56.05 -39.67
C ASN A 190 28.09 -56.94 -40.65
N HIS A 191 27.55 -58.08 -40.18
CA HIS A 191 26.59 -58.90 -40.93
C HIS A 191 25.19 -58.71 -40.33
N THR A 192 24.13 -58.95 -41.10
CA THR A 192 22.78 -58.79 -40.55
C THR A 192 22.53 -59.87 -39.49
N ASN A 193 21.84 -59.52 -38.39
CA ASN A 193 21.51 -60.49 -37.33
C ASN A 193 20.74 -61.72 -37.86
N LEU A 194 20.08 -61.59 -39.01
CA LEU A 194 19.42 -62.67 -39.74
C LEU A 194 20.40 -63.73 -40.23
N ASP A 195 21.57 -63.33 -40.72
CA ASP A 195 22.61 -64.25 -41.20
C ASP A 195 23.22 -65.04 -40.03
N LEU A 196 23.47 -64.37 -38.90
CA LEU A 196 23.92 -65.00 -37.65
C LEU A 196 22.88 -66.00 -37.12
N PHE A 197 21.60 -65.62 -37.14
CA PHE A 197 20.50 -66.47 -36.70
C PHE A 197 20.41 -67.74 -37.53
N PHE A 198 20.40 -67.62 -38.87
CA PHE A 198 20.36 -68.78 -39.76
C PHE A 198 21.63 -69.62 -39.71
N SER A 199 22.80 -69.00 -39.53
CA SER A 199 24.06 -69.73 -39.33
C SER A 199 24.04 -70.54 -38.02
N GLY A 200 23.48 -69.99 -36.94
CA GLY A 200 23.32 -70.71 -35.68
C GLY A 200 22.35 -71.89 -35.80
N LEU A 201 21.24 -71.72 -36.53
CA LEU A 201 20.32 -72.83 -36.85
C LEU A 201 20.99 -73.91 -37.71
N ALA A 202 21.79 -73.52 -38.71
CA ALA A 202 22.57 -74.46 -39.49
C ALA A 202 23.54 -75.27 -38.62
N LYS A 203 24.21 -74.61 -37.66
CA LYS A 203 25.12 -75.26 -36.72
C LYS A 203 24.39 -76.25 -35.78
N LEU A 204 23.17 -75.94 -35.35
CA LEU A 204 22.33 -76.88 -34.60
C LEU A 204 21.98 -78.11 -35.45
N TYR A 205 21.66 -77.90 -36.73
CA TYR A 205 21.39 -78.99 -37.67
C TYR A 205 22.62 -79.88 -37.91
N GLU A 206 23.81 -79.28 -38.06
CA GLU A 206 25.09 -80.02 -38.16
C GLU A 206 25.39 -80.87 -36.92
N LEU A 207 24.98 -80.41 -35.74
CA LEU A 207 25.08 -81.16 -34.49
C LEU A 207 24.00 -82.26 -34.36
N GLY A 208 23.21 -82.50 -35.41
CA GLY A 208 22.22 -83.56 -35.49
C GLY A 208 20.82 -83.17 -35.01
N ILE A 209 20.55 -81.89 -34.74
CA ILE A 209 19.23 -81.43 -34.28
C ILE A 209 18.35 -81.09 -35.49
N ASN A 210 17.29 -81.87 -35.68
CA ASN A 210 16.38 -81.67 -36.81
C ASN A 210 15.42 -80.49 -36.55
N LEU A 211 15.48 -79.43 -37.38
CA LEU A 211 14.76 -78.16 -37.17
C LEU A 211 13.59 -78.01 -38.15
N SER A 212 12.40 -77.71 -37.64
CA SER A 212 11.20 -77.38 -38.44
C SER A 212 11.19 -75.89 -38.84
N ILE A 213 11.87 -75.60 -39.96
CA ILE A 213 12.08 -74.25 -40.52
C ILE A 213 10.77 -73.53 -40.90
N ASP A 214 9.72 -74.29 -41.19
CA ASP A 214 8.37 -73.84 -41.56
C ASP A 214 7.67 -72.95 -40.51
N LYS A 215 8.15 -72.93 -39.27
CA LYS A 215 7.59 -72.12 -38.17
C LYS A 215 8.30 -70.79 -37.92
N LEU A 216 9.34 -70.43 -38.69
CA LEU A 216 10.21 -69.27 -38.47
C LEU A 216 9.60 -67.89 -38.80
N TYR A 217 8.34 -67.85 -39.25
CA TYR A 217 7.59 -66.60 -39.46
C TYR A 217 6.59 -66.39 -38.33
N PRO A 218 6.62 -65.26 -37.61
CA PRO A 218 5.89 -65.13 -36.36
C PRO A 218 4.41 -64.80 -36.57
N ARG A 219 3.55 -65.37 -35.72
CA ARG A 219 2.41 -64.62 -35.16
C ARG A 219 2.95 -63.74 -34.02
N VAL A 220 2.61 -62.46 -34.05
CA VAL A 220 3.06 -61.44 -33.08
C VAL A 220 2.33 -61.59 -31.74
N GLU A 221 3.05 -61.54 -30.62
CA GLU A 221 2.52 -61.54 -29.24
C GLU A 221 3.00 -60.32 -28.42
N TRP A 222 2.13 -59.93 -27.48
CA TRP A 222 2.27 -58.91 -26.41
C TRP A 222 2.89 -59.53 -25.11
N PRO A 223 3.30 -58.76 -24.06
CA PRO A 223 3.08 -57.32 -23.81
C PRO A 223 4.31 -56.47 -23.35
N VAL A 224 4.16 -55.13 -23.35
CA VAL A 224 5.07 -54.08 -22.78
C VAL A 224 4.32 -53.21 -21.74
N ALA A 225 5.00 -52.70 -20.70
CA ALA A 225 4.45 -52.07 -19.47
C ALA A 225 4.07 -50.56 -19.55
N ARG A 226 3.19 -50.06 -18.64
CA ARG A 226 2.62 -48.69 -18.58
C ARG A 226 2.63 -48.04 -17.17
N ASN A 227 3.25 -46.86 -17.02
CA ASN A 227 2.99 -45.82 -15.99
C ASN A 227 2.54 -44.54 -16.71
N THR A 228 1.72 -43.67 -16.11
CA THR A 228 1.14 -42.49 -16.80
C THR A 228 2.07 -41.28 -16.85
N HIS A 229 2.35 -40.80 -18.06
CA HIS A 229 3.31 -39.73 -18.40
C HIS A 229 2.85 -38.29 -18.06
N LEU A 230 1.68 -38.08 -17.45
CA LEU A 230 1.08 -36.75 -17.27
C LEU A 230 1.78 -35.87 -16.22
N GLN A 231 2.44 -36.46 -15.21
CA GLN A 231 3.16 -35.72 -14.15
C GLN A 231 4.48 -35.08 -14.63
N GLN A 232 4.92 -35.38 -15.85
CA GLN A 232 6.16 -34.84 -16.43
C GLN A 232 5.93 -33.55 -17.24
N LEU A 233 4.67 -33.12 -17.39
CA LEU A 233 4.32 -31.92 -18.15
C LEU A 233 4.48 -30.64 -17.30
N PRO A 234 4.86 -29.50 -17.91
CA PRO A 234 4.87 -28.20 -17.25
C PRO A 234 3.48 -27.80 -16.72
N SER A 235 3.44 -27.10 -15.58
CA SER A 235 2.19 -26.69 -14.95
C SER A 235 1.36 -25.71 -15.78
N ASN A 236 1.98 -24.96 -16.70
CA ASN A 236 1.33 -24.02 -17.63
C ASN A 236 1.18 -24.57 -19.05
N ALA A 237 1.27 -25.89 -19.25
CA ALA A 237 1.21 -26.49 -20.57
C ALA A 237 -0.15 -26.25 -21.27
N ILE A 238 -0.12 -26.10 -22.60
CA ILE A 238 -1.32 -26.14 -23.45
C ILE A 238 -1.49 -27.57 -23.92
N VAL A 239 -2.55 -28.25 -23.47
CA VAL A 239 -2.80 -29.66 -23.77
C VAL A 239 -3.88 -29.77 -24.84
N LEU A 240 -3.50 -30.28 -26.01
CA LEU A 240 -4.40 -30.49 -27.15
C LEU A 240 -4.81 -31.97 -27.25
N GLU A 241 -6.08 -32.30 -26.98
CA GLU A 241 -6.58 -33.67 -27.12
C GLU A 241 -6.98 -33.97 -28.58
N LEU A 242 -6.27 -34.91 -29.20
CA LEU A 242 -6.58 -35.42 -30.54
C LEU A 242 -7.46 -36.67 -30.44
N SER A 243 -8.76 -36.47 -30.22
CA SER A 243 -9.73 -37.56 -30.11
C SER A 243 -11.08 -37.19 -30.73
N PRO A 244 -11.94 -38.18 -31.06
CA PRO A 244 -13.29 -37.91 -31.57
C PRO A 244 -14.25 -37.33 -30.52
N HIS A 245 -13.90 -37.44 -29.24
CA HIS A 245 -14.67 -36.93 -28.10
C HIS A 245 -13.73 -36.76 -26.91
N PRO A 246 -13.81 -35.65 -26.16
CA PRO A 246 -12.83 -35.34 -25.14
C PRO A 246 -13.06 -36.18 -23.89
N ILE A 247 -12.19 -37.17 -23.66
CA ILE A 247 -12.34 -38.13 -22.56
C ILE A 247 -11.34 -37.87 -21.43
N PHE A 248 -10.31 -37.05 -21.67
CA PHE A 248 -9.24 -36.81 -20.71
C PHE A 248 -9.32 -35.46 -19.99
N VAL A 249 -10.33 -34.62 -20.29
CA VAL A 249 -10.53 -33.29 -19.69
C VAL A 249 -10.33 -33.36 -18.18
N ARG A 250 -11.10 -34.22 -17.50
CA ARG A 250 -11.08 -34.36 -16.04
C ARG A 250 -9.71 -34.80 -15.52
N SER A 251 -9.11 -35.81 -16.16
CA SER A 251 -7.81 -36.34 -15.75
C SER A 251 -6.68 -35.32 -15.90
N VAL A 252 -6.72 -34.49 -16.95
CA VAL A 252 -5.72 -33.43 -17.16
C VAL A 252 -5.94 -32.28 -16.19
N THR A 253 -7.18 -31.79 -16.03
CA THR A 253 -7.47 -30.67 -15.12
C THR A 253 -7.21 -30.99 -13.65
N GLU A 254 -7.47 -32.23 -13.22
CA GLU A 254 -7.16 -32.67 -11.85
C GLU A 254 -5.66 -32.87 -11.60
N THR A 255 -4.87 -33.12 -12.65
CA THR A 255 -3.42 -33.40 -12.53
C THR A 255 -2.57 -32.14 -12.75
N LEU A 256 -3.04 -31.19 -13.57
CA LEU A 256 -2.30 -30.00 -13.99
C LEU A 256 -3.16 -28.74 -13.77
N GLU A 257 -3.13 -28.20 -12.55
CA GLU A 257 -4.03 -27.11 -12.08
C GLU A 257 -3.99 -25.83 -12.92
N ASN A 258 -2.85 -25.48 -13.53
CA ASN A 258 -2.66 -24.25 -14.30
C ASN A 258 -2.55 -24.48 -15.82
N SER A 259 -2.86 -25.69 -16.30
CA SER A 259 -2.77 -26.03 -17.72
C SER A 259 -4.03 -25.61 -18.48
N THR A 260 -3.90 -25.30 -19.77
CA THR A 260 -5.05 -25.03 -20.63
C THR A 260 -5.38 -26.24 -21.48
N PHE A 261 -6.55 -26.82 -21.27
CA PHE A 261 -7.02 -27.99 -22.00
C PHE A 261 -7.88 -27.59 -23.21
N ILE A 262 -7.51 -28.03 -24.40
CA ILE A 262 -8.23 -27.78 -25.65
C ILE A 262 -8.62 -29.11 -26.30
N SER A 263 -9.90 -29.23 -26.63
CA SER A 263 -10.42 -30.33 -27.45
C SER A 263 -10.89 -29.80 -28.79
N LEU A 264 -10.68 -30.60 -29.83
CA LEU A 264 -10.99 -30.21 -31.22
C LEU A 264 -12.34 -30.75 -31.72
N LEU A 265 -12.82 -31.86 -31.16
CA LEU A 265 -14.04 -32.54 -31.58
C LEU A 265 -14.84 -32.96 -30.35
N LYS A 266 -16.16 -33.04 -30.48
CA LYS A 266 -17.04 -33.55 -29.42
C LYS A 266 -18.21 -34.30 -30.03
N LYS A 267 -18.32 -35.60 -29.69
CA LYS A 267 -19.53 -36.38 -30.00
C LYS A 267 -20.76 -35.80 -29.30
N ASP A 268 -21.90 -35.82 -29.98
CA ASP A 268 -23.23 -35.43 -29.48
C ASP A 268 -23.28 -33.96 -28.98
N SER A 269 -22.62 -33.05 -29.69
CA SER A 269 -22.67 -31.60 -29.43
C SER A 269 -23.77 -30.88 -30.22
N ASN A 270 -24.28 -29.78 -29.66
CA ASN A 270 -25.20 -28.87 -30.36
C ASN A 270 -24.52 -28.06 -31.48
N HIS A 271 -23.19 -28.04 -31.52
CA HIS A 271 -22.37 -27.40 -32.57
C HIS A 271 -21.83 -28.44 -33.55
N THR A 272 -21.49 -28.02 -34.76
CA THR A 272 -20.81 -28.92 -35.71
C THR A 272 -19.37 -29.16 -35.27
N ASN A 273 -18.79 -30.31 -35.66
CA ASN A 273 -17.38 -30.59 -35.40
C ASN A 273 -16.43 -29.57 -36.08
N LEU A 274 -16.89 -28.91 -37.16
CA LEU A 274 -16.13 -27.84 -37.80
C LEU A 274 -16.09 -26.59 -36.90
N ASP A 275 -17.22 -26.20 -36.30
CA ASP A 275 -17.29 -25.06 -35.37
C ASP A 275 -16.41 -25.30 -34.13
N LEU A 276 -16.45 -26.52 -33.59
CA LEU A 276 -15.63 -26.91 -32.44
C LEU A 276 -14.13 -26.92 -32.78
N PHE A 277 -13.79 -27.42 -33.97
CA PHE A 277 -12.41 -27.41 -34.45
C PHE A 277 -11.88 -25.98 -34.61
N LEU A 278 -12.64 -25.10 -35.28
CA LEU A 278 -12.27 -23.69 -35.46
C LEU A 278 -12.23 -22.93 -34.12
N SER A 279 -13.13 -23.23 -33.19
CA SER A 279 -13.10 -22.68 -31.83
C SER A 279 -11.86 -23.14 -31.06
N GLY A 280 -11.44 -24.39 -31.24
CA GLY A 280 -10.20 -24.91 -30.68
C GLY A 280 -8.96 -24.18 -31.23
N LEU A 281 -8.93 -23.90 -32.54
CA LEU A 281 -7.87 -23.10 -33.16
C LEU A 281 -7.86 -21.65 -32.67
N ALA A 282 -9.05 -21.03 -32.53
CA ALA A 282 -9.16 -19.68 -31.99
C ALA A 282 -8.59 -19.60 -30.57
N LYS A 283 -8.87 -20.59 -29.72
CA LYS A 283 -8.27 -20.69 -28.37
C LYS A 283 -6.76 -20.85 -28.41
N LEU A 284 -6.21 -21.65 -29.34
CA LEU A 284 -4.75 -21.74 -29.51
C LEU A 284 -4.14 -20.38 -29.86
N TYR A 285 -4.80 -19.59 -30.72
CA TYR A 285 -4.37 -18.24 -31.08
C TYR A 285 -4.47 -17.25 -29.92
N GLU A 286 -5.55 -17.27 -29.14
CA GLU A 286 -5.71 -16.46 -27.92
C GLU A 286 -4.61 -16.76 -26.89
N LEU A 287 -4.14 -18.00 -26.83
CA LEU A 287 -3.01 -18.43 -25.98
C LEU A 287 -1.64 -18.07 -26.56
N GLY A 288 -1.58 -17.39 -27.71
CA GLY A 288 -0.36 -16.90 -28.33
C GLY A 288 0.28 -17.83 -29.37
N ILE A 289 -0.37 -18.94 -29.76
CA ILE A 289 0.13 -19.80 -30.83
C ILE A 289 -0.25 -19.19 -32.18
N ASN A 290 0.75 -18.78 -32.96
CA ASN A 290 0.52 -18.21 -34.28
C ASN A 290 0.27 -19.33 -35.31
N LEU A 291 -0.91 -19.30 -35.95
CA LEU A 291 -1.37 -20.36 -36.85
C LEU A 291 -1.27 -19.91 -38.31
N SER A 292 -0.79 -20.79 -39.18
CA SER A 292 -0.80 -20.57 -40.65
C SER A 292 -2.19 -20.82 -41.22
N ILE A 293 -3.14 -19.95 -40.88
CA ILE A 293 -4.57 -20.08 -41.23
C ILE A 293 -4.83 -20.04 -42.74
N ASP A 294 -3.91 -19.48 -43.52
CA ASP A 294 -3.97 -19.40 -44.98
C ASP A 294 -4.03 -20.79 -45.64
N ARG A 295 -3.59 -21.85 -44.93
CA ARG A 295 -3.67 -23.22 -45.42
C ARG A 295 -5.06 -23.86 -45.23
N LEU A 296 -5.98 -23.22 -44.49
CA LEU A 296 -7.34 -23.72 -44.25
C LEU A 296 -8.33 -23.36 -45.36
N TYR A 297 -7.99 -22.41 -46.23
CA TYR A 297 -8.87 -21.92 -47.29
C TYR A 297 -8.09 -21.80 -48.61
N PRO A 298 -8.80 -21.72 -49.75
CA PRO A 298 -8.15 -21.57 -51.05
C PRO A 298 -7.22 -20.35 -51.08
N ARG A 299 -6.08 -20.47 -51.78
CA ARG A 299 -5.10 -19.38 -51.90
C ARG A 299 -5.77 -18.12 -52.46
N VAL A 300 -5.58 -17.01 -51.76
CA VAL A 300 -6.03 -15.69 -52.21
C VAL A 300 -5.17 -15.24 -53.37
N GLU A 301 -5.81 -14.80 -54.45
CA GLU A 301 -5.12 -14.17 -55.59
C GLU A 301 -4.76 -12.72 -55.25
N TRP A 302 -3.48 -12.40 -55.34
CA TRP A 302 -2.96 -11.05 -55.13
C TRP A 302 -2.69 -10.37 -56.49
N PRO A 303 -2.93 -9.05 -56.63
CA PRO A 303 -3.41 -8.11 -55.61
C PRO A 303 -4.91 -8.21 -55.33
N VAL A 304 -5.33 -7.82 -54.12
CA VAL A 304 -6.76 -7.78 -53.75
C VAL A 304 -7.55 -6.76 -54.58
N ALA A 305 -8.88 -6.95 -54.62
CA ALA A 305 -9.78 -6.06 -55.35
C ALA A 305 -9.72 -4.62 -54.82
N ARG A 306 -9.91 -3.63 -55.71
CA ARG A 306 -9.86 -2.19 -55.37
C ARG A 306 -10.85 -1.75 -54.28
N ASN A 307 -11.93 -2.50 -54.07
CA ASN A 307 -12.96 -2.20 -53.08
C ASN A 307 -12.74 -2.95 -51.74
N THR A 308 -11.62 -3.66 -51.58
CA THR A 308 -11.28 -4.29 -50.30
C THR A 308 -11.03 -3.22 -49.23
N GLN A 309 -11.69 -3.38 -48.08
CA GLN A 309 -11.64 -2.43 -46.97
C GLN A 309 -10.21 -2.18 -46.48
N SER A 310 -9.90 -0.92 -46.14
CA SER A 310 -8.62 -0.57 -45.52
C SER A 310 -8.50 -1.15 -44.10
N ILE A 311 -7.40 -1.86 -43.84
CA ILE A 311 -7.09 -2.40 -42.50
C ILE A 311 -6.70 -1.27 -41.53
N GLY A 312 -6.11 -0.18 -42.02
CA GLY A 312 -5.58 0.90 -41.18
C GLY A 312 -6.62 1.54 -40.25
N SER A 313 -7.88 1.64 -40.68
CA SER A 313 -8.98 2.16 -39.86
C SER A 313 -9.48 1.19 -38.77
N LEU A 314 -9.16 -0.09 -38.89
CA LEU A 314 -9.56 -1.14 -37.95
C LEU A 314 -8.54 -1.33 -36.83
N ILE A 315 -7.28 -0.97 -37.06
CA ILE A 315 -6.21 -1.01 -36.06
C ILE A 315 -6.39 0.16 -35.09
N LYS A 316 -6.71 -0.16 -33.84
CA LYS A 316 -6.78 0.81 -32.75
C LYS A 316 -5.56 0.66 -31.85
N TRP A 317 -4.94 1.79 -31.51
CA TRP A 317 -3.89 1.84 -30.51
C TRP A 317 -4.49 2.27 -29.17
N ASP A 318 -3.84 1.87 -28.07
CA ASP A 318 -4.14 2.45 -26.77
C ASP A 318 -3.55 3.87 -26.71
N HIS A 319 -4.43 4.87 -26.85
CA HIS A 319 -4.10 6.29 -26.74
C HIS A 319 -4.39 6.85 -25.33
N SER A 320 -4.57 6.00 -24.31
CA SER A 320 -4.76 6.44 -22.92
C SER A 320 -3.57 7.23 -22.39
N PHE A 321 -2.35 6.83 -22.79
CA PHE A 321 -1.13 7.55 -22.48
C PHE A 321 -0.96 8.77 -23.39
N LYS A 322 -1.06 9.96 -22.81
CA LYS A 322 -0.86 11.23 -23.52
C LYS A 322 0.59 11.65 -23.43
N TYR A 323 1.23 11.89 -24.57
CA TYR A 323 2.56 12.46 -24.63
C TYR A 323 2.50 13.97 -24.36
N SER A 324 3.46 14.51 -23.60
CA SER A 324 3.61 15.94 -23.40
C SER A 324 3.96 16.62 -24.73
N HIS A 325 2.97 17.27 -25.33
CA HIS A 325 3.17 18.16 -26.47
C HIS A 325 3.37 19.58 -25.96
N LYS A 326 4.50 20.21 -26.29
CA LYS A 326 4.73 21.63 -26.01
C LYS A 326 3.75 22.48 -26.83
N LEU A 327 2.93 23.28 -26.17
CA LEU A 327 1.90 24.12 -26.80
C LEU A 327 2.50 25.44 -27.29
N TYR A 328 2.12 25.85 -28.50
CA TYR A 328 2.36 27.20 -28.99
C TYR A 328 1.46 28.18 -28.22
N PRO A 329 1.96 29.33 -27.70
CA PRO A 329 3.06 30.15 -28.20
C PRO A 329 4.29 30.24 -27.27
N GLU A 330 4.65 29.20 -26.53
CA GLU A 330 5.82 29.21 -25.61
C GLU A 330 7.16 29.59 -26.28
N ASN A 331 7.26 29.50 -27.62
CA ASN A 331 8.45 29.87 -28.39
C ASN A 331 8.61 31.37 -28.71
N TYR A 332 7.64 32.24 -28.42
CA TYR A 332 7.68 33.65 -28.87
C TYR A 332 7.94 34.71 -27.79
N ASN A 333 8.07 34.34 -26.52
CA ASN A 333 8.55 35.29 -25.51
C ASN A 333 10.08 35.24 -25.44
N ARG A 334 10.74 36.09 -26.25
CA ARG A 334 12.12 36.49 -25.98
C ARG A 334 12.21 36.92 -24.50
N PHE A 335 13.25 36.45 -23.81
CA PHE A 335 13.67 36.77 -22.44
C PHE A 335 14.01 38.26 -22.22
N ASN A 336 13.07 39.17 -22.52
CA ASN A 336 13.11 40.60 -22.23
C ASN A 336 11.92 41.04 -21.36
N ALA A 337 11.03 40.12 -20.98
CA ALA A 337 9.85 40.46 -20.21
C ALA A 337 10.21 40.66 -18.73
N SER A 338 9.71 41.75 -18.13
CA SER A 338 9.63 41.96 -16.68
C SER A 338 8.79 40.90 -15.96
N ASP A 339 8.23 39.92 -16.69
CA ASP A 339 7.24 38.96 -16.25
C ASP A 339 7.71 37.54 -16.63
N MET A 340 7.66 36.61 -15.67
CA MET A 340 7.97 35.19 -15.82
C MET A 340 6.78 34.36 -15.34
N ASN A 341 6.31 33.42 -16.17
CA ASN A 341 5.28 32.45 -15.77
C ASN A 341 5.93 31.12 -15.43
N ILE A 342 5.58 30.57 -14.27
CA ILE A 342 6.05 29.31 -13.72
C ILE A 342 4.85 28.38 -13.56
N TYR A 343 5.05 27.11 -13.89
CA TYR A 343 4.06 26.05 -13.80
C TYR A 343 4.61 25.03 -12.82
N VAL A 344 3.94 24.84 -11.69
CA VAL A 344 4.31 23.84 -10.69
C VAL A 344 3.41 22.63 -10.90
N ASP A 345 3.97 21.52 -11.36
CA ASP A 345 3.23 20.29 -11.62
C ASP A 345 3.44 19.28 -10.48
N PRO A 346 2.41 19.01 -9.64
CA PRO A 346 2.55 18.11 -8.49
C PRO A 346 2.92 16.67 -8.88
N ILE A 347 2.68 16.26 -10.13
CA ILE A 347 2.96 14.91 -10.64
C ILE A 347 4.41 14.83 -11.17
N ALA A 348 4.98 15.94 -11.60
CA ALA A 348 6.35 15.99 -12.10
C ALA A 348 7.34 15.76 -10.94
N LYS A 349 8.27 14.82 -11.13
CA LYS A 349 9.28 14.46 -10.11
C LYS A 349 10.07 15.67 -9.59
N GLU A 350 10.28 16.68 -10.43
CA GLU A 350 11.04 17.89 -10.09
C GLU A 350 10.29 18.84 -9.14
N ASP A 351 8.96 18.80 -9.15
CA ASP A 351 8.08 19.71 -8.39
C ASP A 351 7.30 18.99 -7.27
N ALA A 352 7.23 17.66 -7.31
CA ALA A 352 6.50 16.85 -6.33
C ALA A 352 6.91 17.14 -4.88
N PHE A 353 8.17 17.51 -4.64
CA PHE A 353 8.67 17.86 -3.30
C PHE A 353 7.91 19.04 -2.68
N TYR A 354 7.32 19.95 -3.48
CA TYR A 354 6.54 21.08 -2.94
C TYR A 354 5.31 20.63 -2.16
N LEU A 355 4.77 19.43 -2.41
CA LEU A 355 3.63 18.89 -1.68
C LEU A 355 3.96 18.55 -0.22
N ASP A 356 5.24 18.27 0.07
CA ASP A 356 5.71 18.03 1.44
C ASP A 356 5.70 19.32 2.29
N HIS A 357 5.57 20.51 1.69
CA HIS A 357 5.34 21.74 2.44
C HIS A 357 3.84 21.93 2.71
N SER A 358 3.32 21.19 3.70
CA SER A 358 1.91 21.20 4.07
C SER A 358 1.65 21.82 5.45
N LEU A 359 0.59 22.62 5.58
CA LEU A 359 0.12 23.20 6.84
C LEU A 359 -1.36 22.83 7.04
N ASN A 360 -1.71 22.26 8.18
CA ASN A 360 -3.05 21.71 8.48
C ASN A 360 -3.62 20.87 7.33
N GLY A 361 -2.82 19.92 6.84
CA GLY A 361 -3.19 18.99 5.75
C GLY A 361 -3.26 19.59 4.35
N ARG A 362 -2.92 20.88 4.17
CA ARG A 362 -2.95 21.55 2.86
C ARG A 362 -1.56 21.88 2.36
N ALA A 363 -1.22 21.40 1.17
CA ALA A 363 0.01 21.75 0.48
C ALA A 363 0.01 23.24 0.09
N ILE A 364 1.03 23.96 0.54
CA ILE A 364 1.19 25.40 0.33
C ILE A 364 2.54 25.65 -0.32
N PHE A 365 2.61 26.54 -1.30
CA PHE A 365 3.87 26.93 -1.88
C PHE A 365 4.76 27.65 -0.83
N PRO A 366 5.99 27.15 -0.60
CA PRO A 366 6.82 27.57 0.52
C PRO A 366 7.29 29.03 0.40
N GLY A 367 7.49 29.67 1.56
CA GLY A 367 8.01 31.03 1.65
C GLY A 367 9.33 31.22 0.89
N ALA A 368 10.26 30.28 1.10
CA ALA A 368 11.54 30.21 0.40
C ALA A 368 11.39 29.97 -1.12
N GLY A 369 10.31 29.31 -1.55
CA GLY A 369 9.99 29.08 -2.95
C GLY A 369 9.78 30.40 -3.71
N TYR A 370 9.01 31.34 -3.15
CA TYR A 370 8.78 32.65 -3.77
C TYR A 370 10.09 33.40 -4.02
N LEU A 371 10.98 33.39 -3.02
CA LEU A 371 12.28 34.06 -3.08
C LEU A 371 13.19 33.38 -4.11
N MET A 372 13.17 32.05 -4.17
CA MET A 372 13.91 31.30 -5.19
C MET A 372 13.46 31.66 -6.62
N LEU A 373 12.15 31.79 -6.87
CA LEU A 373 11.66 32.17 -8.20
C LEU A 373 12.10 33.59 -8.58
N ALA A 374 12.02 34.55 -7.66
CA ALA A 374 12.50 35.92 -7.88
C ALA A 374 14.02 35.97 -8.13
N TRP A 375 14.80 35.17 -7.39
CA TRP A 375 16.25 35.06 -7.58
C TRP A 375 16.62 34.45 -8.92
N ARG A 376 15.96 33.36 -9.34
CA ARG A 376 16.16 32.75 -10.67
C ARG A 376 15.85 33.75 -11.78
N MET A 377 14.80 34.54 -11.62
CA MET A 377 14.43 35.61 -12.57
C MET A 377 15.50 36.71 -12.63
N LEU A 378 16.00 37.19 -11.50
CA LEU A 378 17.09 38.16 -11.45
C LEU A 378 18.36 37.63 -12.13
N ALA A 379 18.74 36.38 -11.86
CA ALA A 379 19.91 35.74 -12.45
C ALA A 379 19.78 35.59 -13.97
N ALA A 380 18.63 35.11 -14.43
CA ALA A 380 18.32 34.99 -15.86
C ALA A 380 18.36 36.35 -16.57
N GLY A 381 17.80 37.40 -15.95
CA GLY A 381 17.85 38.77 -16.47
C GLY A 381 19.26 39.35 -16.58
N ARG A 382 20.24 38.79 -15.85
CA ARG A 382 21.67 39.14 -15.94
C ARG A 382 22.50 38.14 -16.75
N GLY A 383 21.86 37.17 -17.41
CA GLY A 383 22.56 36.14 -18.19
C GLY A 383 23.46 35.23 -17.34
N ARG A 384 23.19 35.09 -16.04
CA ARG A 384 23.93 34.23 -15.11
C ARG A 384 23.05 33.10 -14.62
N ILE A 385 23.69 32.00 -14.20
CA ILE A 385 23.00 30.92 -13.49
C ILE A 385 22.83 31.35 -12.03
N TRP A 386 21.70 31.02 -11.41
CA TRP A 386 21.33 31.53 -10.08
C TRP A 386 22.36 31.22 -8.99
N TYR A 387 22.95 30.01 -8.98
CA TYR A 387 23.99 29.62 -8.01
C TYR A 387 25.37 30.27 -8.26
N GLN A 388 25.50 31.12 -9.27
CA GLN A 388 26.70 31.95 -9.52
C GLN A 388 26.45 33.44 -9.22
N LEU A 389 25.24 33.78 -8.74
CA LEU A 389 24.85 35.16 -8.49
C LEU A 389 24.40 35.30 -7.03
N PRO A 390 25.20 35.95 -6.17
CA PRO A 390 24.73 36.32 -4.83
C PRO A 390 23.53 37.26 -4.90
N VAL A 391 22.64 37.19 -3.92
CA VAL A 391 21.39 37.94 -3.90
C VAL A 391 21.11 38.58 -2.55
N ILE A 392 20.55 39.77 -2.57
CA ILE A 392 20.08 40.52 -1.42
C ILE A 392 18.60 40.80 -1.63
N PHE A 393 17.78 40.33 -0.71
CA PHE A 393 16.37 40.69 -0.58
C PHE A 393 16.18 41.64 0.60
N GLU A 394 15.35 42.67 0.42
CA GLU A 394 14.98 43.60 1.49
C GLU A 394 13.48 43.89 1.49
N ASN A 395 12.93 44.12 2.68
CA ASN A 395 11.52 44.44 2.91
C ASN A 395 10.56 43.45 2.24
N ILE A 396 10.79 42.16 2.48
CA ILE A 396 9.96 41.08 1.95
C ILE A 396 8.66 41.04 2.76
N HIS A 397 7.52 41.12 2.09
CA HIS A 397 6.19 41.03 2.67
C HIS A 397 5.46 39.80 2.10
N PHE A 398 5.06 38.89 2.99
CA PHE A 398 4.24 37.73 2.66
C PHE A 398 2.77 38.09 2.95
N LYS A 399 1.97 38.21 1.90
CA LYS A 399 0.58 38.68 1.95
C LYS A 399 -0.43 37.54 1.90
N SER A 400 -0.17 36.54 1.05
CA SER A 400 -1.02 35.36 0.90
C SER A 400 -0.20 34.14 0.48
N PHE A 401 -0.76 32.96 0.69
CA PHE A 401 -0.19 31.68 0.30
C PHE A 401 -0.83 31.16 -0.97
N ILE A 402 -0.03 30.59 -1.86
CA ILE A 402 -0.51 29.82 -3.00
C ILE A 402 -0.79 28.39 -2.53
N LEU A 403 -2.04 27.94 -2.65
CA LEU A 403 -2.43 26.56 -2.41
C LEU A 403 -2.02 25.71 -3.61
N LEU A 404 -1.37 24.58 -3.34
CA LEU A 404 -0.98 23.62 -4.35
C LEU A 404 -2.03 22.51 -4.45
N SER A 405 -2.45 22.23 -5.67
CA SER A 405 -3.26 21.05 -5.96
C SER A 405 -2.37 19.80 -5.96
N GLN A 406 -2.92 18.66 -5.54
CA GLN A 406 -2.23 17.38 -5.61
C GLN A 406 -2.25 16.77 -7.01
N THR A 407 -3.12 17.26 -7.90
CA THR A 407 -3.36 16.64 -9.22
C THR A 407 -3.27 17.60 -10.40
N SER A 408 -3.42 18.90 -10.17
CA SER A 408 -3.44 19.90 -11.23
C SER A 408 -2.25 20.85 -11.15
N VAL A 409 -1.77 21.27 -12.31
CA VAL A 409 -0.70 22.26 -12.42
C VAL A 409 -1.13 23.60 -11.81
N THR A 410 -0.25 24.19 -11.00
CA THR A 410 -0.46 25.51 -10.40
C THR A 410 0.32 26.57 -11.16
N HIS A 411 -0.34 27.66 -11.55
CA HIS A 411 0.27 28.76 -12.28
C HIS A 411 0.73 29.87 -11.33
N ILE A 412 2.00 30.26 -11.42
CA ILE A 412 2.60 31.32 -10.61
C ILE A 412 3.25 32.32 -11.55
N LYS A 413 3.00 33.62 -11.35
CA LYS A 413 3.62 34.69 -12.12
C LYS A 413 4.56 35.50 -11.25
N VAL A 414 5.79 35.67 -11.69
CA VAL A 414 6.78 36.53 -11.04
C VAL A 414 7.01 37.76 -11.91
N LYS A 415 7.04 38.94 -11.29
CA LYS A 415 7.44 40.17 -11.96
C LYS A 415 8.60 40.81 -11.24
N LEU A 416 9.51 41.38 -12.01
CA LEU A 416 10.66 42.12 -11.52
C LEU A 416 10.72 43.47 -12.22
N PHE A 417 10.99 44.53 -11.45
CA PHE A 417 11.08 45.91 -11.90
C PHE A 417 12.53 46.38 -11.78
N PRO A 418 13.35 46.26 -12.85
CA PRO A 418 14.80 46.45 -12.75
C PRO A 418 15.23 47.87 -12.33
N THR A 419 14.36 48.87 -12.48
CA THR A 419 14.65 50.26 -12.12
C THR A 419 14.45 50.54 -10.63
N THR A 420 13.60 49.79 -9.95
CA THR A 420 13.29 49.95 -8.52
C THR A 420 13.81 48.78 -7.67
N ASP A 421 14.38 47.76 -8.29
CA ASP A 421 14.72 46.46 -7.70
C ASP A 421 13.50 45.74 -7.08
N GLU A 422 12.27 46.18 -7.35
CA GLU A 422 11.08 45.56 -6.78
C GLU A 422 10.74 44.24 -7.47
N PHE A 423 10.22 43.29 -6.70
CA PHE A 423 9.63 42.07 -7.24
C PHE A 423 8.26 41.81 -6.62
N VAL A 424 7.40 41.17 -7.40
CA VAL A 424 6.10 40.67 -6.93
C VAL A 424 5.88 39.25 -7.46
N VAL A 425 5.32 38.39 -6.61
CA VAL A 425 4.84 37.06 -7.00
C VAL A 425 3.33 37.04 -6.89
N ILE A 426 2.68 36.55 -7.93
CA ILE A 426 1.25 36.62 -8.17
C ILE A 426 0.71 35.20 -8.41
N ASP A 427 -0.42 34.86 -7.79
CA ASP A 427 -1.12 33.58 -7.99
C ASP A 427 -1.86 33.51 -9.34
N SER A 428 -2.52 32.36 -9.59
CA SER A 428 -3.35 32.14 -10.77
C SER A 428 -4.56 33.08 -10.87
N ASN A 429 -5.02 33.65 -9.75
CA ASN A 429 -6.16 34.55 -9.67
C ASN A 429 -5.77 36.04 -9.79
N GLY A 430 -4.47 36.34 -9.86
CA GLY A 430 -3.98 37.72 -9.93
C GLY A 430 -3.70 38.37 -8.57
N ASN A 431 -3.77 37.65 -7.46
CA ASN A 431 -3.47 38.17 -6.13
C ASN A 431 -1.96 38.24 -5.89
N VAL A 432 -1.49 39.32 -5.28
CA VAL A 432 -0.07 39.44 -4.87
C VAL A 432 0.17 38.61 -3.61
N CYS A 433 0.98 37.56 -3.74
CA CYS A 433 1.34 36.66 -2.65
C CYS A 433 2.56 37.16 -1.87
N VAL A 434 3.60 37.59 -2.58
CA VAL A 434 4.84 38.13 -1.98
C VAL A 434 5.28 39.37 -2.74
N SER A 435 5.79 40.36 -2.02
CA SER A 435 6.41 41.56 -2.61
C SER A 435 7.64 41.97 -1.81
N GLY A 436 8.63 42.57 -2.45
CA GLY A 436 9.80 43.15 -1.78
C GLY A 436 10.78 43.71 -2.80
N THR A 437 12.03 43.88 -2.38
CA THR A 437 13.11 44.24 -3.30
C THR A 437 14.13 43.11 -3.41
N VAL A 438 14.71 42.93 -4.59
CA VAL A 438 15.71 41.91 -4.91
C VAL A 438 16.78 42.49 -5.82
N ARG A 439 18.04 42.39 -5.40
CA ARG A 439 19.19 42.87 -6.17
C ARG A 439 20.39 41.98 -5.98
N ALA A 440 21.31 41.99 -6.93
CA ALA A 440 22.63 41.41 -6.72
C ALA A 440 23.56 42.48 -6.12
N PRO A 441 24.52 42.11 -5.25
CA PRO A 441 25.50 43.04 -4.72
C PRO A 441 26.30 43.72 -5.85
N GLY A 442 26.78 44.94 -5.59
CA GLY A 442 27.71 45.62 -6.50
C GLY A 442 29.04 44.89 -6.59
N ASP A 443 29.76 45.04 -7.71
CA ASP A 443 31.08 44.44 -7.91
C ASP A 443 32.02 44.76 -6.73
N GLY A 444 32.55 43.73 -6.06
CA GLY A 444 33.46 43.85 -4.92
C GLY A 444 32.82 43.73 -3.53
N MET A 445 31.48 43.61 -3.41
CA MET A 445 30.84 43.29 -2.12
C MET A 445 30.95 41.80 -1.81
N VAL A 446 31.87 41.43 -0.92
CA VAL A 446 31.89 40.08 -0.33
C VAL A 446 30.82 40.05 0.76
N LEU A 447 29.83 39.16 0.62
CA LEU A 447 28.76 38.97 1.61
C LEU A 447 29.20 38.14 2.83
N THR A 448 30.52 37.88 2.97
CA THR A 448 31.07 37.13 4.10
C THR A 448 30.65 37.77 5.42
N SER A 449 29.86 37.03 6.18
CA SER A 449 29.54 37.39 7.56
C SER A 449 30.84 37.52 8.35
N GLN A 450 31.11 38.71 8.89
CA GLN A 450 32.22 38.91 9.84
C GLN A 450 32.05 38.08 11.13
N TYR A 451 30.87 37.50 11.34
CA TYR A 451 30.59 36.52 12.37
C TYR A 451 31.06 35.14 11.91
N LYS A 452 32.20 34.70 12.45
CA LYS A 452 32.51 33.27 12.50
C LYS A 452 31.44 32.62 13.38
N ILE A 453 30.70 31.66 12.82
CA ILE A 453 30.03 30.66 13.67
C ILE A 453 31.18 30.02 14.43
N ASN A 454 31.28 30.27 15.74
CA ASN A 454 32.23 29.52 16.57
C ASN A 454 31.77 28.06 16.47
N SER A 455 32.32 27.32 15.51
CA SER A 455 32.22 25.88 15.46
C SER A 455 32.88 25.40 16.73
N GLY A 456 32.08 25.20 17.79
CA GLY A 456 32.50 24.42 18.93
C GLY A 456 33.03 23.11 18.36
N ASN A 457 34.32 22.85 18.57
CA ASN A 457 35.03 21.67 18.11
C ASN A 457 34.48 20.42 18.80
N GLY A 458 33.23 20.00 18.60
CA GLY A 458 32.65 18.79 19.22
C GLY A 458 32.85 18.66 20.74
N GLN A 459 33.24 19.76 21.40
CA GLN A 459 33.24 19.91 22.84
C GLN A 459 31.90 20.55 23.10
N ASP A 460 31.10 19.86 23.90
CA ASP A 460 29.89 20.37 24.53
C ASP A 460 30.01 21.89 24.67
N VAL A 461 29.09 22.63 24.05
CA VAL A 461 28.90 24.03 24.38
C VAL A 461 28.54 24.00 25.86
N ASN A 462 29.55 24.12 26.74
CA ASN A 462 29.44 23.94 28.18
C ASN A 462 28.34 24.88 28.68
N GLY A 463 27.13 24.35 28.87
CA GLY A 463 25.94 25.12 29.23
C GLY A 463 24.67 24.89 28.40
N CYS A 464 24.66 24.09 27.31
CA CYS A 464 23.42 23.71 26.63
C CYS A 464 22.55 22.80 27.50
N GLU A 465 21.43 23.35 28.00
CA GLU A 465 20.48 22.61 28.86
C GLU A 465 19.58 21.68 28.04
N TYR A 466 19.25 22.03 26.79
CA TYR A 466 18.32 21.26 25.97
C TYR A 466 18.82 21.03 24.54
N THR A 467 18.69 19.78 24.08
CA THR A 467 18.97 19.35 22.71
C THR A 467 17.72 18.68 22.14
N LEU A 468 17.31 19.08 20.94
CA LEU A 468 16.19 18.50 20.19
C LEU A 468 16.71 17.84 18.92
N GLY A 469 16.36 16.57 18.72
CA GLY A 469 16.60 15.87 17.46
C GLY A 469 15.51 16.16 16.42
N ARG A 470 15.75 15.76 15.17
CA ARG A 470 14.80 15.89 14.05
C ARG A 470 13.37 15.47 14.42
N ASP A 471 13.20 14.28 14.98
CA ASP A 471 11.88 13.75 15.31
C ASP A 471 11.15 14.60 16.35
N ASP A 472 11.86 15.12 17.36
CA ASP A 472 11.28 15.98 18.39
C ASP A 472 10.88 17.35 17.82
N ILE A 473 11.71 17.92 16.96
CA ILE A 473 11.46 19.19 16.26
C ILE A 473 10.19 19.07 15.43
N TYR A 474 10.11 18.05 14.57
CA TYR A 474 8.99 17.90 13.66
C TYR A 474 7.74 17.32 14.32
N LYS A 475 7.87 16.60 15.44
CA LYS A 475 6.74 16.27 16.33
C LYS A 475 6.15 17.53 16.95
N LYS A 476 6.98 18.43 17.49
CA LYS A 476 6.53 19.73 18.03
C LYS A 476 5.84 20.57 16.95
N MET A 477 6.41 20.63 15.75
CA MET A 477 5.84 21.34 14.61
C MET A 477 4.49 20.73 14.17
N ARG A 478 4.41 19.40 14.06
CA ARG A 478 3.15 18.72 13.68
C ARG A 478 2.02 18.98 14.67
N ILE A 479 2.31 18.99 15.98
CA ILE A 479 1.33 19.34 17.03
C ILE A 479 0.76 20.75 16.83
N LEU A 480 1.55 21.68 16.27
CA LEU A 480 1.12 23.05 15.99
C LEU A 480 0.41 23.20 14.64
N GLY A 481 0.34 22.15 13.81
CA GLY A 481 -0.28 22.17 12.48
C GLY A 481 0.69 22.34 11.31
N TYR A 482 2.01 22.22 11.52
CA TYR A 482 2.97 22.16 10.42
C TYR A 482 3.20 20.70 10.02
N ASP A 483 2.55 20.28 8.92
CA ASP A 483 2.58 18.90 8.42
C ASP A 483 3.69 18.71 7.38
N TYR A 484 4.92 19.10 7.74
CA TYR A 484 6.06 18.94 6.84
C TYR A 484 6.32 17.47 6.52
N GLY A 485 6.32 17.13 5.23
CA GLY A 485 6.76 15.85 4.71
C GLY A 485 8.29 15.73 4.68
N PRO A 486 8.82 14.54 4.34
CA PRO A 486 10.24 14.25 4.40
C PRO A 486 11.14 15.30 3.74
N GLU A 487 10.79 15.81 2.55
CA GLU A 487 11.59 16.78 1.80
C GLU A 487 11.81 18.11 2.56
N PHE A 488 10.88 18.51 3.42
CA PHE A 488 10.98 19.75 4.23
C PHE A 488 11.48 19.52 5.66
N GLN A 489 11.77 18.27 6.06
CA GLN A 489 12.28 17.94 7.38
C GLN A 489 13.82 18.06 7.50
N ARG A 490 14.36 19.23 7.15
CA ARG A 490 15.81 19.45 7.02
C ARG A 490 16.55 19.74 8.33
N LEU A 491 15.87 20.13 9.40
CA LEU A 491 16.52 20.36 10.70
C LEU A 491 16.93 19.03 11.34
N CYS A 492 18.25 18.83 11.52
CA CYS A 492 18.80 17.61 12.12
C CYS A 492 18.83 17.71 13.65
N LYS A 493 19.30 18.86 14.16
CA LYS A 493 19.57 19.09 15.57
C LYS A 493 19.42 20.56 15.90
N VAL A 494 18.84 20.85 17.07
CA VAL A 494 18.72 22.19 17.65
C VAL A 494 19.15 22.12 19.11
N GLU A 495 20.13 22.93 19.48
CA GLU A 495 20.69 23.06 20.82
C GLU A 495 20.42 24.46 21.36
N THR A 496 20.07 24.55 22.64
CA THR A 496 19.80 25.83 23.29
C THR A 496 20.03 25.81 24.80
N ASN A 497 20.38 26.97 25.35
CA ASN A 497 20.54 27.16 26.80
C ASN A 497 19.29 27.77 27.45
N ASP A 498 18.43 28.45 26.66
CA ASP A 498 17.27 29.22 27.15
C ASP A 498 16.33 29.67 26.00
N PHE A 499 16.40 29.05 24.81
CA PHE A 499 15.71 29.46 23.57
C PHE A 499 15.97 30.91 23.10
N HIS A 500 16.95 31.59 23.69
CA HIS A 500 17.41 32.92 23.30
C HIS A 500 18.44 32.87 22.19
N GLU A 501 19.42 31.97 22.32
CA GLU A 501 20.33 31.61 21.25
C GLU A 501 20.15 30.13 20.93
N ILE A 502 20.14 29.85 19.63
CA ILE A 502 19.99 28.52 19.08
C ILE A 502 21.19 28.23 18.20
N TYR A 503 21.80 27.09 18.44
CA TYR A 503 22.79 26.48 17.57
C TYR A 503 22.16 25.23 16.97
N GLY A 504 22.36 24.98 15.69
CA GLY A 504 21.74 23.82 15.08
C GLY A 504 22.38 23.40 13.77
N ILE A 505 21.89 22.29 13.25
CA ILE A 505 22.35 21.68 12.00
C ILE A 505 21.14 21.55 11.07
N CYS A 506 21.27 22.07 9.86
CA CYS A 506 20.30 21.94 8.77
C CYS A 506 20.94 21.15 7.62
N GLU A 507 20.28 20.09 7.17
CA GLU A 507 20.74 19.22 6.10
C GLU A 507 20.53 19.88 4.73
N TRP A 508 21.61 19.95 3.94
CA TRP A 508 21.61 20.29 2.54
C TRP A 508 21.44 19.03 1.69
N THR A 509 20.51 19.03 0.72
CA THR A 509 20.27 17.89 -0.20
C THR A 509 20.38 18.28 -1.68
N GLY A 510 20.96 19.44 -2.00
CA GLY A 510 20.97 19.98 -3.36
C GLY A 510 19.75 20.85 -3.68
N ASN A 511 18.77 20.97 -2.77
CA ASN A 511 17.57 21.78 -2.95
C ASN A 511 17.61 23.05 -2.06
N CYS A 512 17.75 24.20 -2.70
CA CYS A 512 17.85 25.47 -1.98
C CYS A 512 16.52 25.94 -1.35
N VAL A 513 15.37 25.51 -1.89
CA VAL A 513 14.07 25.85 -1.30
C VAL A 513 13.91 25.17 0.06
N THR A 514 14.14 23.86 0.14
CA THR A 514 13.98 23.09 1.38
C THR A 514 15.03 23.49 2.42
N PHE A 515 16.26 23.80 2.00
CA PHE A 515 17.31 24.28 2.89
C PHE A 515 16.99 25.65 3.49
N LEU A 516 16.64 26.63 2.66
CA LEU A 516 16.26 27.97 3.14
C LEU A 516 15.03 27.88 4.04
N ASP A 517 14.04 27.08 3.66
CA ASP A 517 12.85 26.87 4.50
C ASP A 517 13.21 26.22 5.85
N GLY A 518 14.10 25.23 5.87
CA GLY A 518 14.63 24.65 7.11
C GLY A 518 15.28 25.69 8.05
N LEU A 519 16.01 26.67 7.50
CA LEU A 519 16.53 27.79 8.30
C LEU A 519 15.42 28.72 8.80
N LEU A 520 14.36 28.97 8.01
CA LEU A 520 13.21 29.76 8.49
C LEU A 520 12.43 29.01 9.58
N GLN A 521 12.29 27.70 9.44
CA GLN A 521 11.69 26.81 10.43
C GLN A 521 12.42 26.91 11.78
N SER A 522 13.76 27.02 11.80
CA SER A 522 14.50 27.11 13.07
C SER A 522 14.14 28.37 13.86
N MET A 523 13.84 29.49 13.18
CA MET A 523 13.40 30.74 13.83
C MET A 523 12.02 30.57 14.50
N ILE A 524 11.15 29.73 13.93
CA ILE A 524 9.83 29.40 14.51
C ILE A 524 10.00 28.49 15.73
N VAL A 525 10.86 27.47 15.66
CA VAL A 525 11.11 26.53 16.77
C VAL A 525 11.54 27.25 18.05
N SER A 526 12.34 28.31 17.93
CA SER A 526 12.83 29.15 19.04
C SER A 526 11.76 29.83 19.84
N ALA A 527 10.70 30.29 19.19
CA ALA A 527 9.92 31.40 19.73
C ALA A 527 8.74 30.97 20.61
N HIS A 528 8.80 29.75 21.17
CA HIS A 528 7.80 29.16 22.09
C HIS A 528 6.33 29.37 21.68
N TYR A 529 6.06 29.41 20.38
CA TYR A 529 4.69 29.57 19.89
C TYR A 529 3.85 28.33 20.21
N ARG A 530 2.62 28.57 20.64
CA ARG A 530 1.58 27.54 20.90
C ARG A 530 0.53 27.44 19.80
N LYS A 531 0.69 28.22 18.73
CA LYS A 531 -0.23 28.27 17.57
C LYS A 531 0.58 28.14 16.28
N LEU A 532 -0.09 27.75 15.20
CA LEU A 532 0.47 27.78 13.86
C LEU A 532 0.80 29.22 13.49
N MET A 533 2.07 29.48 13.18
CA MET A 533 2.58 30.80 12.83
C MET A 533 3.11 30.77 11.40
N VAL A 534 2.87 31.85 10.66
CA VAL A 534 3.35 31.97 9.28
C VAL A 534 4.12 33.28 9.10
N PRO A 535 5.16 33.31 8.25
CA PRO A 535 5.89 34.54 7.95
C PRO A 535 4.98 35.62 7.37
N VAL A 536 5.17 36.87 7.79
CA VAL A 536 4.49 38.06 7.23
C VAL A 536 5.45 39.10 6.70
N MET A 537 6.62 39.20 7.31
CA MET A 537 7.62 40.19 6.96
C MET A 537 9.00 39.63 7.24
N MET A 538 9.94 39.89 6.35
CA MET A 538 11.35 39.61 6.54
C MET A 538 12.13 40.84 6.08
N ARG A 539 12.87 41.43 7.01
CA ARG A 539 13.57 42.70 6.75
C ARG A 539 14.66 42.51 5.71
N ARG A 540 15.46 41.44 5.83
CA ARG A 540 16.55 41.15 4.92
C ARG A 540 16.83 39.65 4.82
N LEU A 541 17.10 39.18 3.62
CA LEU A 541 17.71 37.88 3.33
C LEU A 541 18.91 38.11 2.41
N ARG A 542 20.07 37.56 2.75
CA ARG A 542 21.24 37.54 1.88
C ARG A 542 21.64 36.10 1.64
N VAL A 543 21.90 35.78 0.38
CA VAL A 543 22.39 34.46 -0.01
C VAL A 543 23.61 34.66 -0.90
N ASP A 544 24.74 34.11 -0.47
CA ASP A 544 25.98 34.02 -1.22
C ASP A 544 26.33 32.55 -1.50
N PRO A 545 26.04 32.07 -2.72
CA PRO A 545 26.32 30.69 -3.06
C PRO A 545 27.80 30.29 -3.03
N MET A 546 28.70 31.27 -3.20
CA MET A 546 30.12 31.05 -3.47
C MET A 546 31.03 31.52 -2.33
N GLY A 547 30.46 32.01 -1.21
CA GLY A 547 31.19 32.77 -0.18
C GLY A 547 32.52 32.16 0.24
N ASN A 548 33.54 32.99 0.48
CA ASN A 548 34.90 32.55 0.86
C ASN A 548 34.93 32.07 2.32
N ASP A 549 34.93 30.76 2.56
CA ASP A 549 35.42 30.21 3.82
C ASP A 549 36.36 29.04 3.50
N ASP A 550 37.66 29.28 3.71
CA ASP A 550 38.75 28.36 3.35
C ASP A 550 38.75 27.08 4.23
N ASN A 551 38.06 27.09 5.37
CA ASN A 551 38.10 26.00 6.37
C ASN A 551 37.28 24.76 6.00
N ILE A 552 36.35 24.83 5.04
CA ILE A 552 35.60 23.65 4.53
C ILE A 552 36.32 23.02 3.33
N VAL A 553 37.11 23.82 2.59
CA VAL A 553 37.80 23.40 1.36
C VAL A 553 38.81 22.26 1.63
N ASP A 554 39.30 22.14 2.87
CA ASP A 554 40.29 21.12 3.22
C ASP A 554 39.69 19.80 3.76
N LYS A 555 38.39 19.71 4.04
CA LYS A 555 37.79 18.49 4.63
C LYS A 555 36.82 17.73 3.73
N VAL A 556 36.19 18.37 2.74
CA VAL A 556 35.20 17.70 1.87
C VAL A 556 35.33 18.21 0.42
N VAL A 557 36.14 17.50 -0.36
CA VAL A 557 36.12 17.42 -1.84
C VAL A 557 36.82 18.53 -2.64
N ASP A 558 37.50 18.03 -3.68
CA ASP A 558 38.23 18.63 -4.80
C ASP A 558 37.79 20.04 -5.24
N ARG A 559 38.77 20.91 -5.54
CA ARG A 559 38.66 22.36 -5.80
C ARG A 559 37.77 22.77 -6.98
N ASN A 560 37.14 21.84 -7.69
CA ASN A 560 36.37 22.08 -8.91
C ASN A 560 34.86 21.76 -8.80
N VAL A 561 34.34 21.40 -7.63
CA VAL A 561 32.91 21.11 -7.44
C VAL A 561 32.23 22.25 -6.69
N TYR A 562 31.29 22.92 -7.35
CA TYR A 562 30.54 24.07 -6.85
C TYR A 562 29.87 23.78 -5.49
N ARG A 563 29.93 24.73 -4.54
CA ARG A 563 29.40 24.59 -3.16
C ARG A 563 27.91 24.21 -3.07
N PHE A 564 27.10 24.56 -4.08
CA PHE A 564 25.68 24.18 -4.21
C PHE A 564 25.45 22.91 -5.05
N ALA A 565 26.51 22.32 -5.61
CA ALA A 565 26.49 21.08 -6.38
C ALA A 565 27.03 19.87 -5.61
N LEU A 566 27.31 20.03 -4.31
CA LEU A 566 27.78 18.96 -3.43
C LEU A 566 26.65 17.97 -3.09
N MET A 567 27.05 16.70 -2.82
CA MET A 567 26.22 15.68 -2.19
C MET A 567 25.72 16.15 -0.81
N SER A 568 24.77 15.41 -0.22
CA SER A 568 24.13 15.77 1.05
C SER A 568 25.13 16.17 2.14
N ALA A 569 24.90 17.30 2.83
CA ALA A 569 25.82 17.84 3.83
C ALA A 569 25.08 18.45 5.03
N ASP A 570 25.64 18.30 6.23
CA ASP A 570 25.11 18.91 7.45
C ASP A 570 25.70 20.30 7.65
N ILE A 571 24.86 21.35 7.54
CA ILE A 571 25.29 22.75 7.58
C ILE A 571 24.91 23.38 8.93
N PRO A 572 25.89 23.89 9.71
CA PRO A 572 25.61 24.61 10.94
C PRO A 572 24.87 25.93 10.72
N PHE A 573 24.03 26.30 11.67
CA PHE A 573 23.45 27.63 11.77
C PHE A 573 23.42 28.12 13.22
N ASN A 574 23.40 29.44 13.37
CA ASN A 574 23.16 30.12 14.64
C ASN A 574 21.99 31.10 14.47
N TYR A 575 21.08 31.11 15.43
CA TYR A 575 19.97 32.05 15.47
C TYR A 575 19.86 32.71 16.84
N ASN A 576 19.80 34.04 16.85
CA ASN A 576 19.56 34.83 18.06
C ASN A 576 18.13 35.39 18.04
N ASN A 577 17.31 34.91 18.97
CA ASN A 577 15.88 35.22 19.07
C ASN A 577 15.61 36.65 19.57
N LYS A 578 16.56 37.30 20.25
CA LYS A 578 16.44 38.71 20.69
C LYS A 578 16.64 39.68 19.52
N THR A 579 17.67 39.44 18.72
CA THR A 579 18.00 40.28 17.55
C THR A 579 17.23 39.88 16.30
N LYS A 580 16.60 38.69 16.31
CA LYS A 580 15.93 38.07 15.16
C LYS A 580 16.90 37.90 13.98
N HIS A 581 18.13 37.52 14.28
CA HIS A 581 19.21 37.36 13.32
C HIS A 581 19.62 35.90 13.23
N LEU A 582 19.60 35.36 12.02
CA LEU A 582 20.04 34.00 11.70
C LEU A 582 21.25 34.09 10.76
N ILE A 583 22.27 33.31 11.07
CA ILE A 583 23.47 33.16 10.25
C ILE A 583 23.71 31.68 10.01
N SER A 584 23.88 31.30 8.75
CA SER A 584 24.36 30.01 8.31
C SER A 584 25.37 30.22 7.18
N TYR A 585 26.03 29.17 6.73
CA TYR A 585 27.05 29.26 5.67
C TYR A 585 26.46 29.86 4.39
N GLY A 586 26.88 31.09 4.06
CA GLY A 586 26.39 31.80 2.88
C GLY A 586 24.94 32.29 2.97
N VAL A 587 24.26 32.17 4.11
CA VAL A 587 22.88 32.63 4.31
C VAL A 587 22.77 33.50 5.56
N GLU A 588 22.20 34.69 5.41
CA GLU A 588 21.92 35.61 6.51
C GLU A 588 20.46 36.08 6.44
N VAL A 589 19.71 35.90 7.54
CA VAL A 589 18.31 36.34 7.66
C VAL A 589 18.18 37.32 8.81
N GLU A 590 17.54 38.46 8.58
CA GLU A 590 17.25 39.47 9.60
C GLU A 590 15.76 39.79 9.69
N GLY A 591 15.28 39.88 10.94
CA GLY A 591 14.02 40.54 11.26
C GLY A 591 12.78 39.83 10.72
N MET A 592 12.78 38.48 10.68
CA MET A 592 11.56 37.75 10.34
C MET A 592 10.48 37.94 11.41
N SER A 593 9.31 38.37 10.98
CA SER A 593 8.10 38.51 11.78
C SER A 593 7.05 37.51 11.31
N VAL A 594 6.29 36.97 12.25
CA VAL A 594 5.30 35.93 12.01
C VAL A 594 3.95 36.31 12.60
N GLN A 595 2.85 35.77 12.05
CA GLN A 595 1.50 35.94 12.57
C GLN A 595 0.80 34.60 12.76
N PRO A 596 -0.14 34.48 13.71
CA PRO A 596 -0.94 33.27 13.85
C PRO A 596 -1.95 33.18 12.70
N ILE A 597 -2.07 31.99 12.11
CA ILE A 597 -3.15 31.66 11.18
C ILE A 597 -4.20 30.80 11.90
N ALA A 598 -5.47 30.93 11.50
CA ALA A 598 -6.52 30.08 12.04
C ALA A 598 -6.30 28.64 11.58
N SER A 599 -6.26 27.70 12.52
CA SER A 599 -6.35 26.29 12.16
C SER A 599 -7.78 25.97 11.72
N PRO A 600 -7.97 25.18 10.65
CA PRO A 600 -9.28 24.59 10.38
C PRO A 600 -9.73 23.83 11.62
N THR A 601 -11.00 23.98 12.00
CA THR A 601 -11.62 23.09 12.97
C THR A 601 -11.77 21.75 12.29
N ASP A 602 -10.95 20.77 12.67
CA ASP A 602 -11.20 19.39 12.26
C ASP A 602 -12.50 18.94 12.94
N ASP A 603 -13.51 18.69 12.11
CA ASP A 603 -14.86 18.24 12.46
C ASP A 603 -14.90 16.79 12.96
N THR A 604 -13.78 16.27 13.48
CA THR A 604 -13.81 14.99 14.20
C THR A 604 -14.40 15.23 15.57
N ASP A 605 -15.73 15.31 15.60
CA ASP A 605 -16.52 15.25 16.83
C ASP A 605 -16.12 13.96 17.56
N VAL A 606 -15.28 14.10 18.60
CA VAL A 606 -15.00 13.00 19.51
C VAL A 606 -16.28 12.76 20.31
N VAL A 607 -17.07 11.79 19.86
CA VAL A 607 -18.27 11.36 20.58
C VAL A 607 -17.83 10.58 21.81
N LEU A 608 -18.24 11.07 22.99
CA LEU A 608 -18.04 10.37 24.24
C LEU A 608 -19.25 9.45 24.48
N ASP A 609 -18.98 8.17 24.66
CA ASP A 609 -19.99 7.19 25.08
C ASP A 609 -19.75 6.85 26.56
N SER A 610 -20.80 6.84 27.39
CA SER A 610 -20.75 6.21 28.71
C SER A 610 -20.87 4.69 28.55
N TYR A 611 -20.27 3.96 29.48
CA TYR A 611 -20.33 2.51 29.50
C TYR A 611 -21.18 2.06 30.69
N GLU A 612 -22.41 1.61 30.42
CA GLU A 612 -23.41 1.33 31.45
C GLU A 612 -23.91 -0.11 31.39
N PHE A 613 -24.22 -0.69 32.55
CA PHE A 613 -24.79 -2.04 32.64
C PHE A 613 -26.30 -1.96 32.37
N ILE A 614 -26.76 -2.73 31.38
CA ILE A 614 -28.17 -2.83 31.00
C ILE A 614 -28.61 -4.27 31.23
N ALA A 615 -29.59 -4.47 32.10
CA ALA A 615 -30.18 -5.79 32.32
C ALA A 615 -31.01 -6.22 31.10
N ASN A 616 -31.00 -7.51 30.76
CA ASN A 616 -31.71 -8.05 29.60
C ASN A 616 -33.23 -7.84 29.70
N ASP A 617 -33.78 -7.81 30.90
CA ASP A 617 -35.21 -7.60 31.14
C ASP A 617 -35.64 -6.12 30.93
N ASP A 618 -34.69 -5.18 30.94
CA ASP A 618 -34.93 -3.73 30.77
C ASP A 618 -34.89 -3.29 29.28
N ILE A 619 -34.79 -4.23 28.32
CA ILE A 619 -34.70 -3.98 26.87
C ILE A 619 -35.94 -3.26 26.28
N ASN A 620 -37.05 -3.20 27.01
CA ASN A 620 -38.23 -2.42 26.57
C ASN A 620 -38.04 -0.89 26.58
N ALA A 621 -36.90 -0.39 27.07
CA ALA A 621 -36.61 1.04 27.14
C ALA A 621 -35.61 1.55 26.07
N ILE A 622 -35.10 0.69 25.18
CA ILE A 622 -34.11 1.07 24.17
C ILE A 622 -34.75 1.02 22.78
N ASP A 623 -34.91 2.23 22.26
CA ASP A 623 -35.37 2.71 20.95
C ASP A 623 -35.65 1.72 19.80
N GLU A 624 -36.69 2.09 19.04
CA GLU A 624 -37.47 1.32 18.07
C GLU A 624 -36.76 0.98 16.74
N CYS A 625 -35.43 0.92 16.70
CA CYS A 625 -34.65 0.76 15.46
C CYS A 625 -33.92 -0.59 15.27
N LEU A 626 -34.06 -1.55 16.18
CA LEU A 626 -33.34 -2.84 16.12
C LEU A 626 -34.24 -4.09 16.14
N LYS A 627 -35.51 -3.94 15.77
CA LYS A 627 -36.39 -5.09 15.49
C LYS A 627 -36.33 -5.44 14.01
N LEU A 628 -35.34 -6.23 13.61
CA LEU A 628 -35.45 -7.15 12.47
C LEU A 628 -34.21 -8.05 12.42
N SER A 629 -34.47 -9.36 12.27
CA SER A 629 -33.51 -10.46 12.17
C SER A 629 -33.04 -11.01 13.51
N ILE A 630 -33.73 -12.07 13.99
CA ILE A 630 -33.20 -13.42 14.16
C ILE A 630 -34.37 -14.26 14.66
N CYS A 631 -35.07 -14.90 13.73
CA CYS A 631 -35.81 -16.12 13.99
C CYS A 631 -35.21 -17.19 13.08
N ASN A 632 -34.96 -18.36 13.66
CA ASN A 632 -34.54 -19.63 13.06
C ASN A 632 -33.02 -19.84 12.87
N TYR A 633 -32.42 -20.60 13.80
CA TYR A 633 -31.49 -21.72 13.56
C TYR A 633 -31.17 -22.35 14.94
N LEU A 634 -31.81 -23.47 15.29
CA LEU A 634 -31.39 -24.87 15.16
C LEU A 634 -30.52 -25.40 16.30
N GLU A 635 -30.93 -26.57 16.77
CA GLU A 635 -30.29 -27.46 17.73
C GLU A 635 -28.89 -27.93 17.29
N ALA A 636 -28.16 -28.44 18.30
CA ALA A 636 -26.87 -29.13 18.25
C ALA A 636 -25.63 -28.21 18.25
N TYR A 637 -24.95 -28.14 19.40
CA TYR A 637 -23.54 -28.51 19.59
C TYR A 637 -23.16 -28.24 21.06
N CYS A 638 -23.15 -29.30 21.87
CA CYS A 638 -22.43 -29.28 23.14
C CYS A 638 -20.95 -29.56 22.84
N SER A 639 -20.07 -28.58 23.05
CA SER A 639 -18.66 -28.87 23.24
C SER A 639 -18.07 -27.99 24.34
N GLU A 640 -17.36 -28.66 25.24
CA GLU A 640 -16.71 -28.16 26.43
C GLU A 640 -15.57 -27.20 26.08
N ASN A 641 -15.77 -25.89 26.17
CA ASN A 641 -14.67 -24.90 26.21
C ASN A 641 -15.10 -23.66 27.00
N TRP A 642 -15.04 -23.75 28.34
CA TRP A 642 -15.34 -22.64 29.25
C TRP A 642 -14.07 -22.23 29.99
N VAL A 643 -13.65 -20.97 29.87
CA VAL A 643 -12.53 -20.44 30.67
C VAL A 643 -13.03 -19.74 31.94
N LYS A 644 -12.46 -20.18 33.05
CA LYS A 644 -12.67 -19.64 34.40
C LYS A 644 -11.55 -18.65 34.72
N SER A 645 -11.88 -17.40 35.05
CA SER A 645 -10.93 -16.49 35.69
C SER A 645 -10.83 -16.82 37.18
N PRO A 646 -9.63 -17.05 37.74
CA PRO A 646 -9.44 -17.02 39.19
C PRO A 646 -9.46 -15.57 39.68
N LYS A 647 -9.87 -15.39 40.94
CA LYS A 647 -9.89 -14.15 41.74
C LYS A 647 -9.08 -12.98 41.16
N CYS A 648 -9.77 -11.96 40.67
CA CYS A 648 -9.18 -10.65 40.47
C CYS A 648 -10.14 -9.59 41.00
N HIS A 649 -9.75 -8.87 42.07
CA HIS A 649 -10.44 -7.67 42.55
C HIS A 649 -10.28 -6.46 41.60
N LEU A 650 -9.70 -6.67 40.42
CA LEU A 650 -9.51 -5.63 39.41
C LEU A 650 -10.72 -5.66 38.46
N LYS A 651 -11.57 -4.63 38.59
CA LYS A 651 -12.75 -4.37 37.74
C LYS A 651 -12.41 -4.31 36.24
N THR A 652 -11.14 -4.27 35.84
CA THR A 652 -10.65 -4.12 34.47
C THR A 652 -10.84 -5.36 33.59
N ILE A 653 -10.84 -6.57 34.18
CA ILE A 653 -10.86 -7.83 33.41
C ILE A 653 -12.23 -8.12 32.76
N SER A 654 -13.32 -7.57 33.31
CA SER A 654 -14.68 -7.83 32.80
C SER A 654 -14.99 -7.14 31.47
N PHE A 655 -14.21 -6.13 31.08
CA PHE A 655 -14.55 -5.25 29.94
C PHE A 655 -13.70 -5.54 28.69
N THR A 656 -12.40 -5.77 28.87
CA THR A 656 -11.45 -5.86 27.75
C THR A 656 -11.20 -7.29 27.30
N LEU A 657 -11.28 -8.25 28.23
CA LEU A 657 -10.97 -9.65 27.96
C LEU A 657 -11.90 -10.30 26.93
N PRO A 658 -13.24 -10.06 26.95
CA PRO A 658 -14.13 -10.57 25.90
C PRO A 658 -13.80 -10.01 24.51
N VAL A 659 -13.42 -8.73 24.42
CA VAL A 659 -13.07 -8.09 23.13
C VAL A 659 -11.75 -8.63 22.57
N ILE A 660 -10.76 -8.84 23.45
CA ILE A 660 -9.47 -9.40 23.04
C ILE A 660 -9.65 -10.85 22.56
N ILE A 661 -10.30 -11.70 23.36
CA ILE A 661 -10.42 -13.14 23.02
C ILE A 661 -11.36 -13.35 21.82
N ASN A 662 -12.45 -12.58 21.67
CA ASN A 662 -13.32 -12.70 20.51
C ASN A 662 -12.64 -12.30 19.18
N ASN A 663 -11.54 -11.54 19.24
CA ASN A 663 -10.72 -11.19 18.07
C ASN A 663 -9.50 -12.12 17.89
N GLU A 664 -9.34 -13.15 18.73
CA GLU A 664 -8.33 -14.20 18.56
C GLU A 664 -8.91 -15.36 17.72
N PRO A 665 -8.08 -16.10 16.95
CA PRO A 665 -8.55 -17.25 16.17
C PRO A 665 -9.26 -18.30 17.04
N GLY A 666 -10.53 -18.60 16.72
CA GLY A 666 -11.38 -19.53 17.49
C GLY A 666 -12.13 -18.91 18.67
N GLY A 667 -12.02 -17.60 18.90
CA GLY A 667 -12.75 -16.87 19.94
C GLY A 667 -14.26 -16.72 19.69
N GLU A 668 -14.70 -16.84 18.43
CA GLU A 668 -16.10 -16.79 18.01
C GLU A 668 -16.97 -17.92 18.59
N ASP A 669 -16.33 -19.04 18.95
CA ASP A 669 -16.99 -20.20 19.57
C ASP A 669 -17.15 -20.05 21.10
N TRP A 670 -16.62 -18.97 21.68
CA TRP A 670 -16.59 -18.80 23.12
C TRP A 670 -17.76 -17.94 23.60
N ARG A 671 -18.34 -18.31 24.74
CA ARG A 671 -19.39 -17.54 25.43
C ARG A 671 -18.91 -17.16 26.82
N TYR A 672 -18.91 -15.87 27.13
CA TYR A 672 -18.39 -15.36 28.39
C TYR A 672 -19.51 -15.16 29.39
N VAL A 673 -19.28 -15.59 30.63
CA VAL A 673 -20.13 -15.27 31.77
C VAL A 673 -19.31 -14.67 32.88
N PHE A 674 -19.55 -13.40 33.18
CA PHE A 674 -18.91 -12.67 34.26
C PHE A 674 -19.92 -12.44 35.39
N ASN A 675 -19.65 -12.97 36.58
CA ASN A 675 -20.53 -12.83 37.73
C ASN A 675 -19.94 -11.86 38.76
N TYR A 676 -20.47 -10.64 38.84
CA TYR A 676 -20.07 -9.60 39.80
C TYR A 676 -20.48 -9.94 41.24
N ASP A 677 -21.54 -10.72 41.41
CA ASP A 677 -22.13 -11.00 42.73
C ASP A 677 -21.47 -12.20 43.43
N SER A 678 -20.59 -12.91 42.71
CA SER A 678 -19.88 -14.08 43.19
C SER A 678 -18.81 -13.73 44.24
N LYS A 679 -19.01 -14.19 45.48
CA LYS A 679 -18.01 -14.13 46.57
C LYS A 679 -17.04 -15.34 46.62
N CYS A 680 -16.87 -16.07 45.51
CA CYS A 680 -16.06 -17.30 45.28
C CYS A 680 -16.68 -18.68 45.59
N GLU A 681 -16.31 -19.62 44.69
CA GLU A 681 -16.21 -21.09 44.80
C GLU A 681 -17.46 -21.99 44.81
N THR A 682 -18.55 -21.61 44.14
CA THR A 682 -19.59 -22.59 43.76
C THR A 682 -19.40 -23.08 42.33
N LYS A 683 -19.56 -24.40 42.11
CA LYS A 683 -19.70 -24.99 40.76
C LYS A 683 -20.82 -24.25 40.03
N ILE A 684 -20.57 -23.82 38.80
CA ILE A 684 -21.59 -23.24 37.94
C ILE A 684 -22.62 -24.34 37.69
N ASP A 685 -23.84 -24.14 38.20
CA ASP A 685 -24.98 -25.00 37.89
C ASP A 685 -25.69 -24.40 36.68
N PHE A 686 -25.48 -25.00 35.51
CA PHE A 686 -26.12 -24.60 34.26
C PHE A 686 -27.65 -24.77 34.29
N ASN A 687 -28.19 -25.52 35.24
CA ASN A 687 -29.64 -25.65 35.45
C ASN A 687 -30.23 -24.57 36.36
N SER A 688 -29.38 -23.73 36.97
CA SER A 688 -29.82 -22.65 37.85
C SER A 688 -30.28 -21.43 37.06
N LYS A 689 -31.19 -20.65 37.64
CA LYS A 689 -31.96 -19.61 36.95
C LYS A 689 -31.23 -18.36 36.44
N PRO A 690 -29.93 -18.10 36.65
CA PRO A 690 -29.25 -17.16 35.76
C PRO A 690 -28.60 -17.87 34.55
N PHE A 691 -28.09 -19.10 34.70
CA PHE A 691 -27.31 -19.76 33.64
C PHE A 691 -28.17 -20.44 32.58
N CYS A 692 -29.33 -21.02 32.93
CA CYS A 692 -30.29 -21.49 31.93
C CYS A 692 -30.72 -20.37 30.99
N HIS A 693 -30.91 -19.16 31.51
CA HIS A 693 -31.31 -18.00 30.72
C HIS A 693 -30.17 -17.54 29.80
N ILE A 694 -28.92 -17.55 30.29
CA ILE A 694 -27.73 -17.24 29.47
C ILE A 694 -27.58 -18.24 28.32
N LEU A 695 -27.69 -19.54 28.60
CA LEU A 695 -27.59 -20.60 27.58
C LEU A 695 -28.69 -20.49 26.52
N ALA A 696 -29.92 -20.11 26.92
CA ALA A 696 -31.04 -19.98 26.00
C ALA A 696 -30.90 -18.79 25.03
N ASN A 697 -30.20 -17.73 25.43
CA ASN A 697 -30.04 -16.52 24.61
C ASN A 697 -28.75 -16.50 23.76
N ASP A 698 -27.79 -17.39 24.03
CA ASP A 698 -26.51 -17.53 23.33
C ASP A 698 -25.73 -16.21 23.10
N LEU A 699 -25.79 -15.28 24.07
CA LEU A 699 -25.08 -14.02 23.94
C LEU A 699 -23.57 -14.23 24.12
N VAL A 700 -22.78 -13.57 23.27
CA VAL A 700 -21.31 -13.62 23.31
C VAL A 700 -20.76 -13.21 24.68
N ALA A 701 -21.28 -12.13 25.26
CA ALA A 701 -20.87 -11.64 26.58
C ALA A 701 -22.09 -11.53 27.52
N ASN A 702 -21.98 -12.12 28.72
CA ASN A 702 -23.02 -12.12 29.74
C ASN A 702 -22.47 -11.63 31.06
N VAL A 703 -23.15 -10.68 31.70
CA VAL A 703 -22.77 -10.14 33.00
C VAL A 703 -23.90 -10.35 33.99
N ILE A 704 -23.60 -10.94 35.15
CA ILE A 704 -24.51 -11.06 36.28
C ILE A 704 -24.12 -10.00 37.30
N LYS A 705 -25.02 -9.07 37.61
CA LYS A 705 -24.81 -8.00 38.59
C LYS A 705 -26.11 -7.70 39.33
N ASP A 706 -26.02 -7.63 40.66
CA ASP A 706 -27.16 -7.46 41.57
C ASP A 706 -28.32 -8.44 41.31
N GLY A 707 -27.99 -9.69 40.97
CA GLY A 707 -28.93 -10.78 40.68
C GLY A 707 -29.58 -10.73 39.30
N LYS A 708 -29.26 -9.74 38.45
CA LYS A 708 -29.78 -9.60 37.08
C LYS A 708 -28.74 -10.01 36.04
N VAL A 709 -29.19 -10.62 34.95
CA VAL A 709 -28.36 -10.91 33.77
C VAL A 709 -28.47 -9.75 32.79
N GLY A 710 -27.34 -9.27 32.27
CA GLY A 710 -27.29 -8.13 31.36
C GLY A 710 -25.97 -8.02 30.59
N THR A 711 -25.82 -6.91 29.87
CA THR A 711 -24.60 -6.58 29.13
C THR A 711 -24.20 -5.13 29.40
N TYR A 712 -22.90 -4.82 29.34
CA TYR A 712 -22.49 -3.41 29.29
C TYR A 712 -22.61 -2.89 27.85
N ARG A 713 -23.13 -1.68 27.69
CA ARG A 713 -23.33 -1.05 26.38
C ARG A 713 -22.75 0.35 26.37
N HIS A 714 -22.27 0.75 25.19
CA HIS A 714 -21.94 2.15 24.89
C HIS A 714 -23.24 2.94 24.74
N ILE A 715 -23.45 3.93 25.60
CA ILE A 715 -24.56 4.87 25.53
C ILE A 715 -23.98 6.22 25.14
N LYS A 716 -24.42 6.77 24.01
CA LYS A 716 -23.99 8.09 23.55
C LYS A 716 -24.31 9.14 24.60
N LEU A 717 -23.30 9.85 25.08
CA LEU A 717 -23.56 11.01 25.92
C LEU A 717 -24.10 12.14 25.03
N PRO A 718 -25.18 12.83 25.44
CA PRO A 718 -25.61 14.02 24.71
C PRO A 718 -24.46 15.04 24.70
N GLN A 719 -24.27 15.76 23.59
CA GLN A 719 -23.21 16.76 23.40
C GLN A 719 -23.13 17.85 24.50
N ASN A 720 -24.13 17.93 25.38
CA ASN A 720 -24.26 18.89 26.48
C ASN A 720 -24.27 18.24 27.88
N TYR A 721 -23.61 17.08 28.06
CA TYR A 721 -23.75 16.25 29.26
C TYR A 721 -23.36 16.94 30.59
N ASP A 722 -22.43 17.91 30.57
CA ASP A 722 -22.03 18.64 31.78
C ASP A 722 -22.45 20.11 31.74
N LYS A 723 -23.73 20.37 32.05
CA LYS A 723 -24.24 21.70 32.40
C LYS A 723 -24.48 21.80 33.90
N THR A 724 -23.46 21.52 34.71
CA THR A 724 -23.52 21.90 36.12
C THR A 724 -23.56 23.43 36.24
N VAL A 725 -24.59 23.96 36.93
CA VAL A 725 -24.77 25.40 37.13
C VAL A 725 -23.60 25.93 37.96
N SER A 726 -22.86 26.88 37.40
CA SER A 726 -21.82 27.66 38.09
C SER A 726 -22.27 29.12 38.18
N ASN A 727 -21.60 29.92 39.00
CA ASN A 727 -21.78 31.38 39.02
C ASN A 727 -20.61 32.12 38.33
N GLU A 728 -19.60 31.37 37.86
CA GLU A 728 -18.37 31.92 37.30
C GLU A 728 -18.20 31.51 35.83
N TYR A 729 -18.50 32.46 34.95
CA TYR A 729 -18.40 32.30 33.50
C TYR A 729 -17.64 33.45 32.86
N PHE A 730 -17.04 33.19 31.71
CA PHE A 730 -16.45 34.19 30.84
C PHE A 730 -16.84 33.93 29.38
N LEU A 731 -16.89 34.98 28.58
CA LEU A 731 -17.27 34.93 27.17
C LEU A 731 -16.04 34.70 26.29
N ASN A 732 -16.13 33.79 25.33
CA ASN A 732 -15.04 33.55 24.37
C ASN A 732 -15.56 33.03 23.02
N LEU A 733 -14.74 33.13 21.97
CA LEU A 733 -15.04 32.63 20.61
C LEU A 733 -14.55 31.18 20.36
N GLY A 734 -14.01 30.53 21.39
CA GLY A 734 -13.35 29.23 21.26
C GLY A 734 -12.17 29.31 20.29
N GLN A 735 -12.10 28.38 19.33
CA GLN A 735 -11.05 28.33 18.31
C GLN A 735 -11.37 29.14 17.05
N THR A 736 -12.58 29.71 16.94
CA THR A 736 -13.02 30.36 15.70
C THR A 736 -12.81 31.88 15.76
N ARG A 737 -12.78 32.53 14.58
CA ARG A 737 -12.92 33.99 14.47
C ARG A 737 -14.33 34.42 14.08
N ASP A 738 -15.29 33.50 14.10
CA ASP A 738 -16.69 33.78 13.77
C ASP A 738 -17.44 34.16 15.05
N ILE A 739 -18.06 35.34 15.02
CA ILE A 739 -18.87 35.87 16.13
C ILE A 739 -20.07 34.96 16.44
N SER A 740 -20.53 34.14 15.48
CA SER A 740 -21.58 33.13 15.71
C SER A 740 -21.20 32.08 16.75
N ALA A 741 -19.90 31.84 16.97
CA ALA A 741 -19.39 30.86 17.93
C ALA A 741 -19.19 31.42 19.35
N LEU A 742 -19.61 32.68 19.59
CA LEU A 742 -19.47 33.33 20.88
C LEU A 742 -20.33 32.63 21.93
N GLN A 743 -19.71 32.09 22.98
CA GLN A 743 -20.40 31.35 24.04
C GLN A 743 -19.78 31.58 25.42
N TRP A 744 -20.58 31.35 26.46
CA TRP A 744 -20.15 31.42 27.85
C TRP A 744 -19.43 30.13 28.25
N PHE A 745 -18.17 30.25 28.63
CA PHE A 745 -17.34 29.17 29.16
C PHE A 745 -17.27 29.25 30.68
N ARG A 746 -17.36 28.10 31.33
CA ARG A 746 -17.21 28.00 32.79
C ARG A 746 -15.77 28.22 33.19
N ARG A 747 -15.56 28.94 34.31
CA ARG A 747 -14.25 29.07 34.95
C ARG A 747 -13.97 27.83 35.82
N MET A 748 -12.80 27.18 35.64
CA MET A 748 -12.42 26.05 36.50
C MET A 748 -11.80 26.57 37.81
N PRO A 749 -12.09 25.95 38.98
CA PRO A 749 -11.66 26.47 40.28
C PRO A 749 -10.16 26.39 40.60
N SER A 750 -9.37 25.60 39.85
CA SER A 750 -8.04 25.14 40.32
C SER A 750 -6.87 25.30 39.32
N GLY A 751 -7.04 26.02 38.22
CA GLY A 751 -5.94 26.26 37.27
C GLY A 751 -5.08 27.48 37.64
N PRO A 752 -3.74 27.44 37.50
CA PRO A 752 -2.91 28.63 37.63
C PRO A 752 -3.36 29.71 36.62
N GLU A 753 -3.38 30.98 37.04
CA GLU A 753 -3.91 32.12 36.25
C GLU A 753 -3.27 32.27 34.86
N SER A 754 -2.06 31.71 34.67
CA SER A 754 -1.30 31.69 33.42
C SER A 754 -1.79 30.69 32.37
N GLU A 755 -2.67 29.74 32.72
CA GLU A 755 -3.18 28.73 31.77
C GLU A 755 -4.38 29.20 30.93
N TYR A 756 -5.05 30.29 31.33
CA TYR A 756 -6.18 30.88 30.57
C TYR A 756 -5.72 31.90 29.53
N THR A 757 -4.71 31.55 28.70
CA THR A 757 -4.26 32.41 27.58
C THR A 757 -5.30 32.54 26.46
N ASP A 758 -6.38 31.75 26.51
CA ASP A 758 -7.39 31.75 25.44
C ASP A 758 -8.53 32.75 25.63
N CYS A 759 -8.73 33.32 26.82
CA CYS A 759 -9.72 34.38 27.02
C CYS A 759 -9.10 35.76 26.75
N SER A 760 -9.10 36.16 25.48
CA SER A 760 -8.49 37.41 24.99
C SER A 760 -9.49 38.58 24.84
N ILE A 761 -10.77 38.35 25.13
CA ILE A 761 -11.84 39.32 24.85
C ILE A 761 -12.19 40.14 26.10
N GLY A 762 -12.34 41.45 25.91
CA GLY A 762 -12.68 42.41 26.95
C GLY A 762 -11.44 43.09 27.54
N LEU A 763 -11.51 44.41 27.73
CA LEU A 763 -10.41 45.25 28.26
C LEU A 763 -10.80 46.05 29.49
N GLU A 764 -12.08 46.34 29.68
CA GLU A 764 -12.59 47.20 30.74
C GLU A 764 -13.82 46.59 31.42
N PHE A 765 -14.05 46.97 32.67
CA PHE A 765 -15.16 46.48 33.47
C PHE A 765 -15.63 47.53 34.50
N ALA A 766 -16.87 47.37 34.97
CA ALA A 766 -17.41 48.05 36.15
C ALA A 766 -18.12 47.02 37.03
N GLY A 767 -17.89 47.07 38.34
CA GLY A 767 -18.43 46.06 39.26
C GLY A 767 -18.28 46.42 40.73
N ARG A 768 -18.45 45.42 41.58
CA ARG A 768 -18.27 45.53 43.02
C ARG A 768 -17.17 44.60 43.47
N ARG A 769 -16.29 45.10 44.34
CA ARG A 769 -15.30 44.24 44.97
C ARG A 769 -15.97 43.21 45.87
N ALA A 770 -15.53 41.95 45.81
CA ALA A 770 -16.09 40.88 46.62
C ALA A 770 -15.81 41.04 48.12
N ASP A 771 -14.67 41.66 48.48
CA ASP A 771 -14.23 41.83 49.88
C ASP A 771 -14.89 43.00 50.61
N THR A 772 -15.19 44.08 49.88
CA THR A 772 -15.62 45.38 50.46
C THR A 772 -16.99 45.84 49.94
N GLY A 773 -17.49 45.29 48.84
CA GLY A 773 -18.73 45.72 48.18
C GLY A 773 -18.64 47.08 47.46
N HIS A 774 -17.49 47.75 47.52
CA HIS A 774 -17.24 49.05 46.91
C HIS A 774 -17.36 48.99 45.39
N ARG A 775 -17.93 50.05 44.82
CA ARG A 775 -18.09 50.21 43.37
C ARG A 775 -16.76 50.58 42.74
N VAL A 776 -16.31 49.79 41.78
CA VAL A 776 -15.02 49.97 41.11
C VAL A 776 -15.16 49.78 39.61
N MET A 777 -14.39 50.55 38.85
CA MET A 777 -14.15 50.37 37.43
C MET A 777 -12.68 50.04 37.22
N GLY A 778 -12.35 49.24 36.21
CA GLY A 778 -10.97 48.86 35.96
C GLY A 778 -10.66 48.51 34.52
N LEU A 779 -9.37 48.38 34.25
CA LEU A 779 -8.80 47.87 33.00
C LEU A 779 -8.03 46.58 33.29
N GLU A 780 -8.20 45.58 32.45
CA GLU A 780 -7.40 44.35 32.53
C GLU A 780 -7.19 43.79 31.12
N ILE A 781 -6.04 43.16 30.88
CA ILE A 781 -5.73 42.64 29.53
C ILE A 781 -6.45 41.31 29.33
N GLY A 782 -7.54 41.33 28.56
CA GLY A 782 -8.42 40.19 28.35
C GLY A 782 -9.35 39.94 29.56
N ARG A 783 -10.21 38.93 29.44
CA ARG A 783 -10.99 38.37 30.57
C ARG A 783 -12.05 39.29 31.20
N CYS A 784 -12.34 40.46 30.62
CA CYS A 784 -13.31 41.39 31.21
C CYS A 784 -14.77 41.08 30.87
N PHE A 785 -15.05 40.34 29.79
CA PHE A 785 -16.40 39.82 29.54
C PHE A 785 -16.65 38.56 30.38
N ALA A 786 -16.80 38.76 31.70
CA ALA A 786 -16.96 37.69 32.67
C ALA A 786 -17.93 38.09 33.79
N THR A 787 -18.45 37.10 34.53
CA THR A 787 -19.29 37.35 35.72
C THR A 787 -18.45 37.71 36.95
N SER A 788 -17.21 37.25 37.01
CA SER A 788 -16.22 37.61 38.05
C SER A 788 -14.82 37.70 37.46
N ILE A 789 -14.01 38.64 37.98
CA ILE A 789 -12.63 38.88 37.54
C ILE A 789 -11.71 39.13 38.73
N TYR A 790 -10.44 38.78 38.53
CA TYR A 790 -9.35 39.16 39.43
C TYR A 790 -8.58 40.25 38.71
N ALA A 791 -8.65 41.47 39.23
CA ALA A 791 -7.99 42.62 38.66
C ALA A 791 -6.90 43.11 39.62
N SER A 792 -5.78 43.57 39.05
CA SER A 792 -4.73 44.20 39.85
C SER A 792 -5.27 45.44 40.57
N THR A 793 -4.87 45.64 41.83
CA THR A 793 -5.25 46.83 42.60
C THR A 793 -4.75 48.13 41.96
N HIS A 794 -3.73 48.07 41.11
CA HIS A 794 -3.21 49.21 40.34
C HIS A 794 -4.05 49.54 39.10
N ALA A 795 -4.91 48.61 38.67
CA ALA A 795 -5.68 48.70 37.44
C ALA A 795 -7.18 48.98 37.70
N ILE A 796 -7.55 49.28 38.95
CA ILE A 796 -8.91 49.63 39.35
C ILE A 796 -8.99 51.02 39.97
N SER A 797 -10.13 51.68 39.81
CA SER A 797 -10.44 52.99 40.37
C SER A 797 -11.85 52.99 40.98
N PRO A 798 -12.09 53.74 42.07
CA PRO A 798 -13.42 53.87 42.64
C PRO A 798 -14.37 54.58 41.67
N ILE A 799 -15.62 54.09 41.58
CA ILE A 799 -16.64 54.75 40.77
C ILE A 799 -17.28 55.87 41.61
N PRO A 800 -17.33 57.12 41.12
CA PRO A 800 -18.02 58.22 41.80
C PRO A 800 -19.48 57.89 42.11
N ASP A 801 -19.99 58.35 43.25
CA ASP A 801 -21.35 58.01 43.71
C ASP A 801 -22.44 58.41 42.72
N HIS A 802 -22.24 59.51 41.99
CA HIS A 802 -23.17 60.05 41.01
C HIS A 802 -23.08 59.41 39.62
N TRP A 803 -22.14 58.50 39.38
CA TRP A 803 -22.06 57.76 38.11
C TRP A 803 -22.84 56.47 38.21
N SER A 804 -23.47 56.03 37.12
CA SER A 804 -23.98 54.66 37.01
C SER A 804 -22.85 53.67 36.74
N MET A 805 -23.10 52.35 36.84
CA MET A 805 -22.10 51.36 36.39
C MET A 805 -21.91 51.42 34.87
N ASP A 806 -22.99 51.72 34.14
CA ASP A 806 -23.00 51.80 32.68
C ASP A 806 -22.18 52.99 32.18
N ASP A 807 -22.22 54.13 32.88
CA ASP A 807 -21.35 55.27 32.54
C ASP A 807 -19.89 54.92 32.84
N ALA A 808 -19.63 54.37 34.02
CA ALA A 808 -18.27 54.10 34.50
C ALA A 808 -17.48 53.14 33.61
N VAL A 809 -18.13 52.11 33.05
CA VAL A 809 -17.46 51.13 32.19
C VAL A 809 -16.94 51.75 30.89
N THR A 810 -17.48 52.89 30.43
CA THR A 810 -17.10 53.51 29.15
C THR A 810 -15.84 54.38 29.21
N ILE A 811 -15.31 54.62 30.42
CA ILE A 811 -14.37 55.72 30.67
C ILE A 811 -12.92 55.27 30.53
N LEU A 812 -12.52 54.21 31.22
CA LEU A 812 -11.10 53.95 31.43
C LEU A 812 -10.36 53.65 30.12
N SER A 813 -10.86 52.79 29.24
CA SER A 813 -10.15 52.46 27.99
C SER A 813 -10.04 53.69 27.07
N THR A 814 -11.16 54.40 26.91
CA THR A 814 -11.27 55.54 25.99
C THR A 814 -10.44 56.73 26.45
N TYR A 815 -10.57 57.16 27.71
CA TYR A 815 -9.84 58.31 28.26
C TYR A 815 -8.38 57.99 28.50
N SER A 816 -8.00 56.79 28.93
CA SER A 816 -6.59 56.44 29.09
C SER A 816 -5.86 56.50 27.75
N THR A 817 -6.49 56.01 26.68
CA THR A 817 -5.94 56.08 25.31
C THR A 817 -5.77 57.52 24.85
N ALA A 818 -6.82 58.34 24.98
CA ALA A 818 -6.78 59.74 24.56
C ALA A 818 -5.79 60.58 25.38
N TYR A 819 -5.75 60.37 26.70
CA TYR A 819 -4.83 61.07 27.60
C TYR A 819 -3.37 60.66 27.34
N TYR A 820 -3.10 59.38 27.15
CA TYR A 820 -1.76 58.90 26.80
C TYR A 820 -1.27 59.51 25.48
N GLY A 821 -2.11 59.47 24.44
CA GLY A 821 -1.77 60.00 23.12
C GLY A 821 -1.58 61.52 23.12
N LEU A 822 -2.52 62.28 23.67
CA LEU A 822 -2.50 63.74 23.61
C LEU A 822 -1.57 64.36 24.66
N ILE A 823 -1.61 63.88 25.91
CA ILE A 823 -0.92 64.53 27.02
C ILE A 823 0.48 63.95 27.23
N GLN A 824 0.65 62.63 27.25
CA GLN A 824 1.97 62.04 27.53
C GLN A 824 2.87 62.01 26.29
N MET A 825 2.34 61.54 25.16
CA MET A 825 3.12 61.39 23.92
C MET A 825 3.25 62.70 23.16
N ALA A 826 2.12 63.34 22.81
CA ALA A 826 2.12 64.58 22.03
C ALA A 826 2.43 65.83 22.87
N LYS A 827 2.27 65.77 24.19
CA LYS A 827 2.48 66.91 25.12
C LYS A 827 1.68 68.15 24.72
N LEU A 828 0.41 67.93 24.37
CA LEU A 828 -0.54 68.95 23.90
C LEU A 828 -0.56 70.17 24.80
N ARG A 829 -0.52 71.36 24.19
CA ARG A 829 -0.59 72.65 24.87
C ARG A 829 -1.88 73.38 24.56
N THR A 830 -2.25 74.29 25.45
CA THR A 830 -3.44 75.12 25.30
C THR A 830 -3.40 75.92 24.00
N GLY A 831 -4.47 75.84 23.22
CA GLY A 831 -4.62 76.59 21.95
C GLY A 831 -3.98 75.94 20.72
N GLU A 832 -3.37 74.75 20.84
CA GLU A 832 -2.87 74.02 19.66
C GLU A 832 -4.02 73.45 18.83
N SER A 833 -3.79 73.25 17.53
CA SER A 833 -4.75 72.62 16.63
C SER A 833 -4.60 71.10 16.62
N VAL A 834 -5.73 70.38 16.70
CA VAL A 834 -5.74 68.91 16.76
C VAL A 834 -6.74 68.35 15.75
N LEU A 835 -6.32 67.39 14.94
CA LEU A 835 -7.19 66.58 14.08
C LEU A 835 -7.52 65.25 14.76
N ILE A 836 -8.80 65.01 15.02
CA ILE A 836 -9.30 63.78 15.65
C ILE A 836 -10.04 62.97 14.60
N HIS A 837 -9.47 61.81 14.23
CA HIS A 837 -10.13 60.88 13.34
C HIS A 837 -11.23 60.08 14.04
N SER A 838 -12.30 59.74 13.31
CA SER A 838 -13.45 59.00 13.84
C SER A 838 -13.99 59.59 15.14
N ALA A 839 -14.13 60.92 15.18
CA ALA A 839 -14.32 61.69 16.42
C ALA A 839 -15.62 61.36 17.18
N ALA A 840 -16.62 60.78 16.50
CA ALA A 840 -17.84 60.29 17.15
C ALA A 840 -17.70 58.92 17.86
N GLY A 841 -16.56 58.23 17.72
CA GLY A 841 -16.27 56.98 18.46
C GLY A 841 -15.83 57.22 19.90
N GLY A 842 -15.72 56.17 20.72
CA GLY A 842 -15.40 56.28 22.16
C GLY A 842 -14.11 57.05 22.46
N VAL A 843 -12.98 56.65 21.86
CA VAL A 843 -11.69 57.36 22.02
C VAL A 843 -11.76 58.78 21.44
N GLY A 844 -12.48 58.97 20.32
CA GLY A 844 -12.65 60.28 19.68
C GLY A 844 -13.37 61.27 20.60
N GLN A 845 -14.45 60.85 21.25
CA GLN A 845 -15.20 61.65 22.20
C GLN A 845 -14.38 62.01 23.45
N ALA A 846 -13.59 61.07 23.99
CA ALA A 846 -12.66 61.36 25.08
C ALA A 846 -11.59 62.38 24.66
N ALA A 847 -11.03 62.25 23.46
CA ALA A 847 -10.08 63.19 22.90
C ALA A 847 -10.70 64.59 22.71
N LEU A 848 -11.96 64.67 22.26
CA LEU A 848 -12.70 65.93 22.13
C LEU A 848 -12.83 66.64 23.48
N ASN A 849 -13.25 65.93 24.52
CA ASN A 849 -13.39 66.51 25.86
C ASN A 849 -12.05 67.03 26.40
N ILE A 850 -10.97 66.28 26.20
CA ILE A 850 -9.61 66.72 26.59
C ILE A 850 -9.22 67.97 25.79
N CYS A 851 -9.37 67.96 24.47
CA CYS A 851 -9.02 69.09 23.61
C CYS A 851 -9.83 70.35 23.94
N GLN A 852 -11.12 70.22 24.25
CA GLN A 852 -11.96 71.33 24.69
C GLN A 852 -11.51 71.90 26.03
N HIS A 853 -11.12 71.05 26.98
CA HIS A 853 -10.56 71.48 28.26
C HIS A 853 -9.27 72.30 28.06
N TYR A 854 -8.41 71.88 27.14
CA TYR A 854 -7.20 72.60 26.73
C TYR A 854 -7.46 73.71 25.69
N LYS A 855 -8.73 74.03 25.37
CA LYS A 855 -9.11 75.10 24.44
C LYS A 855 -8.40 75.00 23.08
N CYS A 856 -8.22 73.78 22.58
CA CYS A 856 -7.59 73.49 21.31
C CYS A 856 -8.49 73.86 20.12
N ASP A 857 -7.87 74.10 18.96
CA ASP A 857 -8.58 74.22 17.69
C ASP A 857 -8.85 72.83 17.10
N ILE A 858 -10.08 72.36 17.27
CA ILE A 858 -10.46 70.98 16.93
C ILE A 858 -10.90 70.87 15.47
N TYR A 859 -10.28 69.94 14.76
CA TYR A 859 -10.74 69.38 13.48
C TYR A 859 -11.12 67.92 13.68
N ALA A 860 -12.16 67.45 13.01
CA ALA A 860 -12.71 66.12 13.22
C ALA A 860 -13.00 65.42 11.90
N THR A 861 -12.97 64.09 11.88
CA THR A 861 -13.53 63.30 10.78
C THR A 861 -14.61 62.34 11.28
N VAL A 862 -15.66 62.14 10.47
CA VAL A 862 -16.77 61.22 10.73
C VAL A 862 -17.24 60.55 9.45
N GLY A 863 -17.80 59.34 9.56
CA GLY A 863 -18.19 58.55 8.38
C GLY A 863 -19.65 58.70 7.92
N THR A 864 -20.50 59.40 8.68
CA THR A 864 -21.92 59.64 8.33
C THR A 864 -22.36 61.03 8.76
N ASP A 865 -23.41 61.55 8.12
CA ASP A 865 -23.97 62.87 8.44
C ASP A 865 -24.62 62.90 9.82
N GLU A 866 -25.21 61.81 10.31
CA GLU A 866 -25.77 61.79 11.68
C GLU A 866 -24.66 61.98 12.73
N LYS A 867 -23.48 61.39 12.50
CA LYS A 867 -22.31 61.59 13.37
C LYS A 867 -21.78 63.01 13.28
N LYS A 868 -21.86 63.64 12.11
CA LYS A 868 -21.50 65.06 11.94
C LYS A 868 -22.44 65.95 12.74
N GLU A 869 -23.74 65.74 12.61
CA GLU A 869 -24.75 66.48 13.38
C GLU A 869 -24.59 66.29 14.88
N PHE A 870 -24.29 65.06 15.33
CA PHE A 870 -23.97 64.76 16.72
C PHE A 870 -22.80 65.62 17.24
N LEU A 871 -21.70 65.71 16.49
CA LEU A 871 -20.54 66.54 16.89
C LEU A 871 -20.85 68.05 16.90
N ILE A 872 -21.67 68.53 15.97
CA ILE A 872 -22.12 69.93 15.94
C ILE A 872 -23.01 70.21 17.16
N LYS A 873 -23.93 69.31 17.48
CA LYS A 873 -24.93 69.51 18.53
C LYS A 873 -24.34 69.36 19.93
N GLU A 874 -23.64 68.27 20.19
CA GLU A 874 -23.15 67.93 21.53
C GLU A 874 -21.80 68.60 21.84
N TYR A 875 -20.86 68.56 20.89
CA TYR A 875 -19.51 69.09 21.08
C TYR A 875 -19.29 70.49 20.49
N LYS A 876 -20.32 71.10 19.89
CA LYS A 876 -20.26 72.47 19.32
C LYS A 876 -19.12 72.70 18.33
N ILE A 877 -18.71 71.64 17.62
CA ILE A 877 -17.66 71.74 16.60
C ILE A 877 -18.25 72.39 15.34
N PRO A 878 -17.63 73.43 14.77
CA PRO A 878 -18.10 74.04 13.53
C PRO A 878 -18.16 73.04 12.37
N SER A 879 -19.24 73.10 11.58
CA SER A 879 -19.45 72.19 10.43
C SER A 879 -18.31 72.22 9.40
N ASN A 880 -17.64 73.37 9.23
CA ASN A 880 -16.49 73.54 8.34
C ASN A 880 -15.17 72.94 8.89
N ARG A 881 -15.17 72.42 10.12
CA ARG A 881 -14.05 71.70 10.74
C ARG A 881 -14.31 70.20 10.87
N ILE A 882 -15.42 69.71 10.31
CA ILE A 882 -15.79 68.29 10.31
C ILE A 882 -15.74 67.76 8.88
N PHE A 883 -14.77 66.89 8.62
CA PHE A 883 -14.53 66.25 7.33
C PHE A 883 -15.08 64.81 7.32
N ASN A 884 -15.12 64.19 6.14
CA ASN A 884 -15.50 62.80 6.01
C ASN A 884 -14.29 61.90 6.35
N SER A 885 -14.57 60.71 6.88
CA SER A 885 -13.55 59.72 7.24
C SER A 885 -13.51 58.53 6.27
N ARG A 886 -14.31 58.55 5.19
CA ARG A 886 -14.43 57.49 4.19
C ARG A 886 -13.94 57.90 2.80
N ASP A 887 -13.66 59.17 2.60
CA ASP A 887 -12.92 59.67 1.46
C ASP A 887 -11.43 59.68 1.77
N THR A 888 -10.63 59.50 0.73
CA THR A 888 -9.16 59.57 0.75
C THR A 888 -8.68 60.89 0.21
#